data_AF-A0A8C9Z111-F1
#
_entry.id   AF-A0A8C9Z111-F1
#
_cell.length_a   1.000
_cell.length_b   1.000
_cell.length_c   1.000
_cell.angle_alpha   90.00
_cell.angle_beta   90.00
_cell.angle_gamma   90.00
#
_symmetry.space_group_name_H-M   'P 1'
#
loop_
_entity.id
_entity.type
_entity.pdbx_description
1 polymer ?
#
loop_
_entity_poly.entity_id
_entity_poly.type
_entity_poly.pdbx_seq_one_letter_code
_entity_poly.pdbx_strand_id
1 'polypeptide(L)'
;MAKSRYRIDCACVCVLFQECVCVYMLEGCSMLLSDDPPHELPQEGKIRCVYSEEQRDFLFTLHQPPCLSASFPDFLSVHCVHALHSRSSLTPICPCSSLVFTPITLSPFSLSGELFDLDAASLQLKVINYLQQQTRSQCCCLLLVSEDNHQVFCQVVGDKVLEEEISFPLMFGRFGQVVEKKKSITLQDISEERRQLSSMLGCEISSMLCVPVASRATGQVVALACAFNKQGGQRHTEADEHAIQHCFCYTSTVLTSTLAFQKEQKLKVECQALLQVAKNLFTHLGMFCLSVSVKKEHCRTICINGRYLHNCSVFLLDRVSHELVAKVFDGGVVSDEENEFRIPADQGIAGHVATTGQILNIKDAYSHPLFYRGVDDSTGFKTRNILCFPIKDENNEVIGVAELVNKMNGPWFNRFDEDLATAFSIYCGISIAHSLLYKRVHEAQFRSHLANEMMMYHMKVSEEEVTKLLVTGIEPVMEIHSCFAEFTYTPRSLPDETTPLCVLSMFEDMGFINTYKIDLHTLARFCLMVKKGYRDPPYHNWMHAFSVSHFCYLLYKNLGLSNYLEEIEILALFVSCMCHDLDHRGTNNSFQVASQSVLAALYSSEGSVMERHHFAQAIAILNTHGCNIFEKFNRKDYTRMLDLIRDIILATDLAHHLRIFKDLQKMADDGYNPKNSAHRSMLLCLLMTSCDLSDQTKGWKTTRKIAELIYKEFFSQGDLEKAMGNRPSEMMDREKAYIPELQISFMEHIAMPIYKLLSELLPEATELYERVAANREQWTKVSHKFTIRGLPSNNSLDFLDQEYELLQSQGAFGSDDHCLNGCLDDAEGGRGQ
;
A
#
# COMPACT_ATOMS: atom_id res chain seq x y z
N MET A 1 5.23 -22.25 41.84
CA MET A 1 4.02 -23.06 42.07
C MET A 1 3.00 -22.59 41.03
N ALA A 2 2.37 -23.36 40.14
CA ALA A 2 2.27 -24.80 39.96
C ALA A 2 2.40 -25.15 38.45
N LYS A 3 2.98 -26.32 38.16
CA LYS A 3 3.09 -26.94 36.84
C LYS A 3 1.82 -27.77 36.57
N SER A 4 1.22 -27.68 35.38
CA SER A 4 0.40 -28.75 34.81
C SER A 4 0.89 -29.08 33.42
N ARG A 5 1.35 -30.34 33.27
CA ARG A 5 1.88 -30.96 32.07
C ARG A 5 0.73 -31.32 31.12
N TYR A 6 0.84 -30.98 29.84
CA TYR A 6 0.28 -31.78 28.76
C TYR A 6 1.43 -32.46 28.02
N ARG A 7 1.32 -33.78 27.92
CA ARG A 7 2.28 -34.69 27.31
C ARG A 7 1.64 -35.13 25.99
N ILE A 8 2.22 -34.73 24.86
CA ILE A 8 1.93 -35.32 23.55
C ILE A 8 3.20 -36.07 23.17
N ASP A 9 3.11 -37.39 23.16
CA ASP A 9 4.18 -38.27 22.70
C ASP A 9 4.24 -38.17 21.16
N CYS A 10 5.22 -37.44 20.64
CA CYS A 10 5.60 -37.47 19.23
C CYS A 10 6.85 -38.34 19.06
N ALA A 11 6.68 -39.50 18.43
CA ALA A 11 7.76 -40.30 17.90
C ALA A 11 7.55 -40.49 16.39
N CYS A 12 8.10 -39.60 15.58
CA CYS A 12 8.80 -39.94 14.34
C CYS A 12 9.48 -38.67 13.79
N VAL A 13 10.80 -38.77 13.63
CA VAL A 13 11.69 -37.72 13.16
C VAL A 13 11.56 -37.63 11.63
N CYS A 14 10.97 -36.54 11.13
CA CYS A 14 11.18 -36.05 9.77
C CYS A 14 11.92 -34.73 9.88
N VAL A 15 13.21 -34.73 9.54
CA VAL A 15 14.03 -33.53 9.42
C VAL A 15 13.61 -32.82 8.13
N LEU A 16 12.72 -31.83 8.24
CA LEU A 16 12.52 -30.83 7.21
C LEU A 16 13.73 -29.88 7.26
N PHE A 17 14.52 -29.82 6.18
CA PHE A 17 15.39 -28.68 5.96
C PHE A 17 14.48 -27.47 5.71
N GLN A 18 14.40 -26.59 6.70
CA GLN A 18 13.71 -25.31 6.60
C GLN A 18 14.65 -24.34 5.86
N GLU A 19 14.45 -24.15 4.56
CA GLU A 19 15.05 -23.00 3.87
C GLU A 19 14.33 -21.74 4.36
N CYS A 20 14.98 -20.99 5.26
CA CYS A 20 14.55 -19.64 5.60
C CYS A 20 14.82 -18.72 4.39
N VAL A 21 13.76 -18.27 3.74
CA VAL A 21 13.83 -17.19 2.73
C VAL A 21 13.69 -15.85 3.47
N CYS A 22 14.81 -15.14 3.65
CA CYS A 22 14.80 -13.76 4.16
C CYS A 22 14.79 -12.79 2.97
N VAL A 23 13.83 -11.86 2.95
CA VAL A 23 13.72 -10.80 1.95
C VAL A 23 14.41 -9.56 2.51
N TYR A 24 15.40 -9.02 1.78
CA TYR A 24 16.11 -7.80 2.16
C TYR A 24 15.78 -6.71 1.13
N MET A 25 15.46 -5.50 1.60
CA MET A 25 15.29 -4.34 0.71
C MET A 25 16.61 -3.57 0.61
N LEU A 26 16.95 -3.14 -0.61
CA LEU A 26 18.12 -2.30 -0.90
C LEU A 26 17.70 -0.84 -0.81
N GLU A 27 18.25 -0.10 0.15
CA GLU A 27 18.14 1.35 0.22
C GLU A 27 19.50 1.96 -0.17
N GLY A 28 19.61 2.41 -1.43
CA GLY A 28 20.87 2.96 -1.98
C GLY A 28 22.01 1.94 -2.19
N CYS A 29 23.21 2.46 -2.47
CA CYS A 29 24.32 1.67 -3.03
C CYS A 29 25.15 0.79 -2.06
N SER A 30 24.79 0.55 -0.79
CA SER A 30 25.73 -0.22 0.07
C SER A 30 25.25 -0.98 1.33
N MET A 31 23.98 -1.01 1.76
CA MET A 31 23.61 -1.83 2.93
C MET A 31 22.25 -2.52 2.82
N LEU A 32 22.18 -3.76 3.34
CA LEU A 32 20.98 -4.60 3.47
C LEU A 32 20.61 -4.68 4.96
N LEU A 33 19.38 -4.33 5.33
CA LEU A 33 18.84 -4.49 6.70
C LEU A 33 17.55 -5.33 6.67
N SER A 34 17.29 -6.10 7.73
CA SER A 34 16.10 -6.93 7.95
C SER A 34 15.30 -6.35 9.11
N ASP A 35 14.01 -6.05 8.91
CA ASP A 35 13.12 -5.65 9.99
C ASP A 35 12.58 -6.88 10.73
N ASP A 36 13.24 -7.15 11.86
CA ASP A 36 12.84 -7.99 13.00
C ASP A 36 12.81 -9.54 12.81
N PRO A 37 13.68 -10.31 13.50
CA PRO A 37 14.66 -9.88 14.50
C PRO A 37 15.96 -9.34 13.86
N PRO A 38 16.66 -8.39 14.50
CA PRO A 38 17.93 -7.88 14.01
C PRO A 38 19.01 -8.97 14.13
N HIS A 39 19.61 -9.36 13.01
CA HIS A 39 20.71 -10.33 12.94
C HIS A 39 21.80 -9.83 11.97
N GLU A 40 23.07 -10.03 12.32
CA GLU A 40 24.20 -9.72 11.44
C GLU A 40 24.35 -10.80 10.34
N LEU A 41 24.62 -10.36 9.11
CA LEU A 41 24.83 -11.24 7.95
C LEU A 41 26.03 -12.18 8.20
N PRO A 42 25.89 -13.51 7.99
CA PRO A 42 27.02 -14.43 8.07
C PRO A 42 28.07 -14.09 7.01
N GLN A 43 29.36 -14.08 7.37
CA GLN A 43 30.47 -13.78 6.44
C GLN A 43 30.62 -14.79 5.30
N GLU A 44 29.95 -15.94 5.37
CA GLU A 44 30.02 -17.00 4.35
C GLU A 44 28.61 -17.38 3.85
N GLY A 45 28.13 -16.67 2.83
CA GLY A 45 26.92 -17.00 2.07
C GLY A 45 27.00 -16.40 0.67
N LYS A 46 26.84 -17.22 -0.38
CA LYS A 46 26.81 -16.74 -1.77
C LYS A 46 25.43 -16.14 -2.08
N ILE A 47 25.36 -14.81 -2.26
CA ILE A 47 24.22 -14.12 -2.86
C ILE A 47 24.05 -14.64 -4.29
N ARG A 48 22.91 -15.28 -4.60
CA ARG A 48 22.68 -15.94 -5.89
C ARG A 48 22.08 -15.03 -6.97
N CYS A 49 21.54 -13.85 -6.65
CA CYS A 49 21.10 -12.87 -7.67
C CYS A 49 20.83 -11.48 -7.07
N VAL A 50 21.12 -10.42 -7.83
CA VAL A 50 20.71 -9.03 -7.59
C VAL A 50 19.86 -8.61 -8.80
N TYR A 51 18.65 -8.11 -8.57
CA TYR A 51 17.83 -7.50 -9.63
C TYR A 51 18.00 -5.97 -9.57
N SER A 52 18.47 -5.36 -10.66
CA SER A 52 18.43 -3.90 -10.85
C SER A 52 17.37 -3.53 -11.88
N GLU A 53 16.76 -2.35 -11.72
CA GLU A 53 15.61 -1.88 -12.52
C GLU A 53 15.94 -1.46 -13.97
N GLU A 54 17.19 -1.52 -14.43
CA GLU A 54 17.62 -0.89 -15.70
C GLU A 54 17.68 -1.80 -16.94
N GLN A 55 17.16 -3.03 -16.92
CA GLN A 55 17.12 -3.88 -18.14
C GLN A 55 15.68 -4.17 -18.61
N ARG A 56 15.00 -3.11 -19.06
CA ARG A 56 13.99 -3.20 -20.12
C ARG A 56 14.71 -2.93 -21.44
N ASP A 57 14.41 -3.69 -22.48
CA ASP A 57 14.91 -3.56 -23.87
C ASP A 57 16.26 -4.21 -24.19
N PHE A 58 16.27 -5.52 -24.49
CA PHE A 58 17.03 -6.06 -25.63
C PHE A 58 16.42 -7.40 -26.11
N LEU A 59 16.36 -7.52 -27.44
CA LEU A 59 15.64 -8.48 -28.29
C LEU A 59 16.20 -9.92 -28.35
N PHE A 60 15.30 -10.88 -28.63
CA PHE A 60 15.36 -12.03 -29.57
C PHE A 60 16.52 -13.06 -29.60
N THR A 61 16.10 -14.35 -29.54
CA THR A 61 16.65 -15.59 -30.17
C THR A 61 18.11 -16.03 -29.98
N LEU A 62 18.29 -17.24 -29.41
CA LEU A 62 18.96 -18.45 -29.96
C LEU A 62 19.77 -19.27 -28.94
N HIS A 63 19.52 -20.59 -28.99
CA HIS A 63 20.37 -21.77 -28.75
C HIS A 63 21.36 -21.89 -27.55
N GLN A 64 21.17 -23.03 -26.86
CA GLN A 64 22.12 -23.89 -26.12
C GLN A 64 22.87 -23.30 -24.89
N PRO A 65 22.96 -24.05 -23.78
CA PRO A 65 23.74 -23.64 -22.62
C PRO A 65 25.22 -24.01 -22.78
N PRO A 66 26.18 -23.14 -22.43
CA PRO A 66 27.57 -23.53 -22.22
C PRO A 66 27.77 -24.00 -20.76
N CYS A 67 28.52 -25.10 -20.64
CA CYS A 67 29.13 -25.57 -19.41
C CYS A 67 30.06 -24.50 -18.82
N LEU A 68 30.02 -24.26 -17.50
CA LEU A 68 31.17 -23.80 -16.75
C LEU A 68 31.21 -24.44 -15.35
N SER A 69 32.36 -25.04 -15.10
CA SER A 69 32.83 -25.81 -13.96
C SER A 69 33.03 -24.98 -12.69
N ALA A 70 32.61 -25.51 -11.54
CA ALA A 70 33.27 -25.27 -10.26
C ALA A 70 33.05 -26.47 -9.32
N SER A 71 34.14 -26.95 -8.76
CA SER A 71 34.38 -28.22 -8.06
C SER A 71 34.16 -28.15 -6.53
N PHE A 72 33.35 -29.09 -6.00
CA PHE A 72 33.46 -29.93 -4.76
C PHE A 72 33.62 -29.28 -3.36
N PRO A 73 33.14 -29.88 -2.23
CA PRO A 73 33.23 -31.32 -1.93
C PRO A 73 31.99 -32.07 -1.40
N ASP A 74 32.11 -33.38 -1.65
CA ASP A 74 31.40 -34.61 -1.23
C ASP A 74 30.54 -34.62 0.04
N PHE A 75 29.39 -35.31 -0.03
CA PHE A 75 29.17 -36.57 0.71
C PHE A 75 28.02 -37.41 0.07
N LEU A 76 28.31 -38.70 -0.10
CA LEU A 76 27.42 -39.84 -0.39
C LEU A 76 26.79 -39.93 -1.80
N SER A 77 27.54 -40.52 -2.74
CA SER A 77 26.97 -41.25 -3.87
C SER A 77 27.29 -42.74 -3.78
N VAL A 78 26.26 -43.50 -4.14
CA VAL A 78 26.18 -44.94 -4.29
C VAL A 78 27.20 -45.42 -5.33
N HIS A 79 28.04 -46.38 -4.96
CA HIS A 79 28.94 -47.06 -5.89
C HIS A 79 28.13 -47.93 -6.86
N CYS A 80 27.98 -47.44 -8.08
CA CYS A 80 27.66 -48.23 -9.26
C CYS A 80 28.97 -48.83 -9.80
N VAL A 81 29.05 -50.16 -9.87
CA VAL A 81 30.24 -50.90 -10.32
C VAL A 81 30.25 -50.96 -11.85
N HIS A 82 31.19 -50.26 -12.48
CA HIS A 82 31.61 -50.52 -13.85
C HIS A 82 33.01 -51.15 -13.81
N ALA A 83 33.11 -52.37 -14.33
CA ALA A 83 34.33 -53.15 -14.45
C ALA A 83 35.35 -52.48 -15.37
N LEU A 84 36.64 -52.54 -15.02
CA LEU A 84 37.75 -52.54 -15.98
C LEU A 84 39.03 -53.11 -15.36
N HIS A 85 39.71 -53.90 -16.21
CA HIS A 85 40.97 -54.59 -16.04
C HIS A 85 42.09 -53.82 -15.32
N SER A 86 42.79 -54.49 -14.40
CA SER A 86 44.26 -54.59 -14.44
C SER A 86 44.79 -55.62 -13.43
N ARG A 87 45.80 -56.37 -13.87
CA ARG A 87 46.50 -57.43 -13.14
C ARG A 87 47.47 -56.84 -12.12
N SER A 88 47.45 -57.34 -10.89
CA SER A 88 48.68 -57.66 -10.13
C SER A 88 48.37 -58.33 -8.78
N SER A 89 48.70 -59.61 -8.73
CA SER A 89 49.31 -60.34 -7.60
C SER A 89 49.22 -59.74 -6.20
N LEU A 90 48.49 -60.43 -5.31
CA LEU A 90 48.99 -60.92 -4.01
C LEU A 90 48.08 -62.06 -3.53
N THR A 91 48.71 -63.15 -3.10
CA THR A 91 48.15 -64.48 -2.79
C THR A 91 47.87 -64.62 -1.27
N PRO A 92 47.47 -65.78 -0.71
CA PRO A 92 46.13 -65.96 -0.14
C PRO A 92 46.17 -66.31 1.37
N ILE A 93 45.04 -66.16 2.07
CA ILE A 93 44.83 -66.82 3.37
C ILE A 93 43.52 -67.62 3.30
N CYS A 94 43.67 -68.88 2.87
CA CYS A 94 43.08 -70.13 3.37
C CYS A 94 41.55 -70.28 3.66
N PRO A 95 41.03 -71.53 3.70
CA PRO A 95 39.96 -71.95 2.80
C PRO A 95 38.73 -72.50 3.53
N CYS A 96 37.54 -72.49 2.91
CA CYS A 96 36.54 -73.52 3.19
C CYS A 96 35.48 -73.65 2.08
N SER A 97 35.41 -74.87 1.57
CA SER A 97 34.23 -75.56 1.01
C SER A 97 33.49 -74.95 -0.19
N SER A 98 33.81 -75.52 -1.36
CA SER A 98 32.89 -75.91 -2.43
C SER A 98 31.41 -75.97 -2.02
N LEU A 99 30.63 -74.98 -2.45
CA LEU A 99 29.17 -75.07 -2.57
C LEU A 99 28.83 -75.24 -4.05
N VAL A 100 28.44 -76.46 -4.40
CA VAL A 100 27.84 -76.81 -5.69
C VAL A 100 26.46 -76.14 -5.73
N PHE A 101 26.30 -75.08 -6.53
CA PHE A 101 24.99 -74.51 -6.83
C PHE A 101 24.24 -75.45 -7.79
N THR A 102 23.05 -75.91 -7.37
CA THR A 102 22.13 -76.68 -8.21
C THR A 102 21.34 -75.76 -9.16
N PRO A 103 20.77 -76.24 -10.28
CA PRO A 103 20.21 -75.39 -11.34
C PRO A 103 18.99 -74.53 -10.93
N ILE A 104 18.43 -74.75 -9.73
CA ILE A 104 17.23 -74.05 -9.24
C ILE A 104 17.56 -72.64 -8.70
N THR A 105 18.83 -72.36 -8.38
CA THR A 105 19.23 -71.08 -7.76
C THR A 105 19.56 -69.95 -8.75
N LEU A 106 19.48 -70.16 -10.07
CA LEU A 106 19.84 -69.16 -11.09
C LEU A 106 18.64 -68.38 -11.68
N SER A 107 17.41 -68.87 -11.56
CA SER A 107 16.25 -68.29 -12.27
C SER A 107 15.72 -66.95 -11.73
N PRO A 108 15.78 -66.61 -10.42
CA PRO A 108 15.38 -65.27 -9.95
C PRO A 108 16.46 -64.21 -10.21
N PHE A 109 17.73 -64.64 -10.33
CA PHE A 109 18.85 -63.74 -10.66
C PHE A 109 18.81 -63.28 -12.11
N SER A 110 18.36 -64.12 -13.06
CA SER A 110 18.11 -63.69 -14.44
C SER A 110 16.96 -62.70 -14.53
N LEU A 111 15.87 -62.91 -13.79
CA LEU A 111 14.74 -61.96 -13.73
C LEU A 111 15.18 -60.60 -13.17
N SER A 112 15.98 -60.60 -12.11
CA SER A 112 16.49 -59.35 -11.52
C SER A 112 17.38 -58.55 -12.49
N GLY A 113 18.04 -59.21 -13.45
CA GLY A 113 18.78 -58.57 -14.54
C GLY A 113 17.88 -57.99 -15.65
N GLU A 114 16.63 -58.44 -15.76
CA GLU A 114 15.65 -57.95 -16.74
C GLU A 114 14.72 -56.85 -16.19
N LEU A 115 14.71 -56.64 -14.87
CA LEU A 115 13.90 -55.63 -14.16
C LEU A 115 14.60 -54.26 -14.10
N PHE A 116 14.88 -53.68 -15.27
CA PHE A 116 15.49 -52.35 -15.40
C PHE A 116 14.54 -51.27 -15.96
N ASP A 117 13.28 -51.62 -16.22
CA ASP A 117 12.32 -50.66 -16.76
C ASP A 117 12.02 -49.54 -15.75
N LEU A 118 11.87 -48.33 -16.26
CA LEU A 118 11.54 -47.14 -15.47
C LEU A 118 10.05 -47.05 -15.12
N ASP A 119 9.22 -47.86 -15.78
CA ASP A 119 7.78 -47.87 -15.61
C ASP A 119 7.31 -49.06 -14.73
N ALA A 120 6.49 -48.79 -13.71
CA ALA A 120 6.06 -49.80 -12.77
C ALA A 120 5.14 -50.86 -13.41
N ALA A 121 4.34 -50.51 -14.42
CA ALA A 121 3.47 -51.48 -15.11
C ALA A 121 4.30 -52.45 -15.96
N SER A 122 5.35 -51.96 -16.61
CA SER A 122 6.31 -52.78 -17.36
C SER A 122 7.07 -53.78 -16.47
N LEU A 123 7.50 -53.34 -15.27
CA LEU A 123 8.11 -54.22 -14.26
C LEU A 123 7.10 -55.26 -13.74
N GLN A 124 5.87 -54.84 -13.44
CA GLN A 124 4.80 -55.76 -13.02
C GLN A 124 4.56 -56.85 -14.07
N LEU A 125 4.53 -56.50 -15.36
CA LEU A 125 4.32 -57.44 -16.46
C LEU A 125 5.43 -58.51 -16.51
N LYS A 126 6.70 -58.12 -16.37
CA LYS A 126 7.83 -59.07 -16.32
C LYS A 126 7.76 -60.01 -15.12
N VAL A 127 7.43 -59.48 -13.94
CA VAL A 127 7.24 -60.29 -12.72
C VAL A 127 6.06 -61.25 -12.87
N ILE A 128 4.92 -60.77 -13.37
CA ILE A 128 3.70 -61.57 -13.57
C ILE A 128 3.94 -62.69 -14.58
N ASN A 129 4.60 -62.42 -15.71
CA ASN A 129 4.94 -63.43 -16.71
C ASN A 129 5.87 -64.51 -16.15
N TYR A 130 6.87 -64.12 -15.35
CA TYR A 130 7.73 -65.08 -14.67
C TYR A 130 6.92 -65.97 -13.70
N LEU A 131 6.03 -65.38 -12.90
CA LEU A 131 5.18 -66.12 -11.97
C LEU A 131 4.22 -67.08 -12.68
N GLN A 132 3.65 -66.69 -13.82
CA GLN A 132 2.81 -67.57 -14.65
C GLN A 132 3.58 -68.82 -15.09
N GLN A 133 4.84 -68.66 -15.52
CA GLN A 133 5.69 -69.78 -15.93
C GLN A 133 6.09 -70.67 -14.76
N GLN A 134 6.52 -70.09 -13.63
CA GLN A 134 6.99 -70.86 -12.47
C GLN A 134 5.86 -71.64 -11.78
N THR A 135 4.67 -71.02 -11.63
CA THR A 135 3.52 -71.65 -10.97
C THR A 135 2.67 -72.52 -11.91
N ARG A 136 2.99 -72.51 -13.23
CA ARG A 136 2.18 -73.12 -14.30
C ARG A 136 0.72 -72.68 -14.21
N SER A 137 0.49 -71.39 -14.02
CA SER A 137 -0.85 -70.79 -13.91
C SER A 137 -1.26 -70.16 -15.24
N GLN A 138 -2.55 -70.20 -15.56
CA GLN A 138 -3.09 -69.57 -16.76
C GLN A 138 -2.97 -68.05 -16.70
N CYS A 139 -3.24 -67.45 -15.54
CA CYS A 139 -3.18 -66.00 -15.33
C CYS A 139 -2.61 -65.70 -13.94
N CYS A 140 -1.82 -64.64 -13.83
CA CYS A 140 -1.41 -64.06 -12.55
C CYS A 140 -1.69 -62.56 -12.57
N CYS A 141 -1.94 -61.97 -11.40
CA CYS A 141 -2.02 -60.52 -11.25
C CYS A 141 -1.42 -60.09 -9.91
N LEU A 142 -1.09 -58.80 -9.81
CA LEU A 142 -0.68 -58.17 -8.57
C LEU A 142 -1.76 -57.19 -8.12
N LEU A 143 -2.21 -57.35 -6.88
CA LEU A 143 -3.11 -56.41 -6.22
C LEU A 143 -2.27 -55.59 -5.24
N LEU A 144 -2.00 -54.34 -5.57
CA LEU A 144 -1.20 -53.41 -4.77
C LEU A 144 -2.04 -52.88 -3.61
N VAL A 145 -1.53 -52.91 -2.39
CA VAL A 145 -2.23 -52.40 -1.22
C VAL A 145 -2.04 -50.88 -1.14
N SER A 146 -3.13 -50.15 -0.87
CA SER A 146 -3.10 -48.71 -0.66
C SER A 146 -2.32 -48.34 0.62
N GLU A 147 -1.77 -47.13 0.67
CA GLU A 147 -0.99 -46.69 1.85
C GLU A 147 -1.84 -46.57 3.11
N ASP A 148 -3.13 -46.25 2.96
CA ASP A 148 -4.11 -46.23 4.04
C ASP A 148 -4.66 -47.64 4.38
N ASN A 149 -4.19 -48.70 3.70
CA ASN A 149 -4.64 -50.10 3.86
C ASN A 149 -6.15 -50.33 3.70
N HIS A 150 -6.86 -49.41 3.03
CA HIS A 150 -8.31 -49.49 2.85
C HIS A 150 -8.72 -50.01 1.48
N GLN A 151 -7.82 -49.98 0.50
CA GLN A 151 -8.11 -50.41 -0.87
C GLN A 151 -6.96 -51.25 -1.45
N VAL A 152 -7.28 -52.09 -2.43
CA VAL A 152 -6.30 -52.73 -3.31
C VAL A 152 -6.53 -52.30 -4.74
N PHE A 153 -5.44 -52.14 -5.47
CA PHE A 153 -5.44 -51.67 -6.84
C PHE A 153 -4.79 -52.68 -7.78
N CYS A 154 -5.31 -52.82 -8.99
CA CYS A 154 -4.75 -53.69 -10.01
C CYS A 154 -4.62 -52.93 -11.32
N GLN A 155 -3.39 -52.84 -11.82
CA GLN A 155 -3.06 -52.19 -13.09
C GLN A 155 -2.68 -53.21 -14.18
N VAL A 156 -2.18 -54.39 -13.80
CA VAL A 156 -1.70 -55.42 -14.73
C VAL A 156 -2.33 -56.77 -14.41
N VAL A 157 -2.96 -57.37 -15.42
CA VAL A 157 -3.62 -58.68 -15.34
C VAL A 157 -3.08 -59.57 -16.45
N GLY A 158 -2.36 -60.62 -16.09
CA GLY A 158 -1.66 -61.48 -17.04
C GLY A 158 -0.63 -60.68 -17.86
N ASP A 159 -0.77 -60.74 -19.18
CA ASP A 159 0.07 -60.04 -20.15
C ASP A 159 -0.49 -58.65 -20.55
N LYS A 160 -1.61 -58.21 -19.96
CA LYS A 160 -2.28 -56.96 -20.31
C LYS A 160 -2.14 -55.90 -19.22
N VAL A 161 -1.67 -54.72 -19.61
CA VAL A 161 -1.77 -53.49 -18.82
C VAL A 161 -3.14 -52.85 -19.06
N LEU A 162 -3.85 -52.52 -17.99
CA LEU A 162 -5.17 -51.90 -18.05
C LEU A 162 -5.06 -50.39 -18.30
N GLU A 163 -5.98 -49.83 -19.11
CA GLU A 163 -6.04 -48.37 -19.35
C GLU A 163 -6.49 -47.61 -18.10
N GLU A 164 -7.39 -48.20 -17.31
CA GLU A 164 -7.81 -47.68 -16.01
C GLU A 164 -7.50 -48.70 -14.92
N GLU A 165 -6.94 -48.22 -13.81
CA GLU A 165 -6.63 -49.04 -12.64
C GLU A 165 -7.93 -49.45 -11.92
N ILE A 166 -8.06 -50.76 -11.66
CA ILE A 166 -9.24 -51.29 -10.97
C ILE A 166 -8.97 -51.26 -9.46
N SER A 167 -9.88 -50.67 -8.69
CA SER A 167 -9.78 -50.58 -7.22
C SER A 167 -10.87 -51.39 -6.52
N PHE A 168 -10.51 -52.04 -5.42
CA PHE A 168 -11.43 -52.79 -4.55
C PHE A 168 -11.26 -52.37 -3.09
N PRO A 169 -12.34 -52.23 -2.31
CA PRO A 169 -12.24 -51.94 -0.87
C PRO A 169 -11.79 -53.18 -0.08
N LEU A 170 -10.81 -53.02 0.81
CA LEU A 170 -10.29 -54.07 1.70
C LEU A 170 -11.23 -54.37 2.89
N MET A 171 -12.10 -53.41 3.25
CA MET A 171 -12.83 -53.36 4.52
C MET A 171 -13.91 -54.43 4.74
N PHE A 172 -14.26 -55.22 3.72
CA PHE A 172 -15.32 -56.25 3.81
C PHE A 172 -14.95 -57.61 3.20
N GLY A 173 -13.68 -57.82 2.84
CA GLY A 173 -13.23 -58.98 2.07
C GLY A 173 -12.34 -59.98 2.85
N ARG A 174 -12.21 -61.22 2.34
CA ARG A 174 -11.21 -62.19 2.81
C ARG A 174 -9.79 -61.70 2.47
N PHE A 175 -9.63 -60.84 1.48
CA PHE A 175 -8.36 -60.15 1.19
C PHE A 175 -7.87 -59.25 2.32
N GLY A 176 -8.77 -58.58 3.07
CA GLY A 176 -8.38 -57.81 4.26
C GLY A 176 -7.73 -58.70 5.33
N GLN A 177 -8.24 -59.92 5.52
CA GLN A 177 -7.64 -60.89 6.43
C GLN A 177 -6.27 -61.39 5.96
N VAL A 178 -6.00 -61.43 4.65
CA VAL A 178 -4.68 -61.78 4.10
C VAL A 178 -3.65 -60.71 4.45
N VAL A 179 -4.04 -59.43 4.33
CA VAL A 179 -3.20 -58.28 4.68
C VAL A 179 -2.90 -58.27 6.19
N GLU A 180 -3.91 -58.49 7.04
CA GLU A 180 -3.75 -58.50 8.50
C GLU A 180 -2.97 -59.73 9.02
N LYS A 181 -3.38 -60.94 8.60
CA LYS A 181 -2.83 -62.20 9.13
C LYS A 181 -1.54 -62.62 8.43
N LYS A 182 -1.19 -62.01 7.29
CA LYS A 182 -0.02 -62.34 6.45
C LYS A 182 0.04 -63.82 6.08
N LYS A 183 -1.12 -64.44 5.87
CA LYS A 183 -1.24 -65.84 5.47
C LYS A 183 -1.79 -65.94 4.06
N SER A 184 -1.23 -66.86 3.27
CA SER A 184 -1.75 -67.19 1.96
C SER A 184 -3.17 -67.74 2.06
N ILE A 185 -3.99 -67.50 1.04
CA ILE A 185 -5.35 -68.04 0.94
C ILE A 185 -5.56 -68.71 -0.41
N THR A 186 -6.50 -69.64 -0.45
CA THR A 186 -6.85 -70.40 -1.65
C THR A 186 -8.29 -70.15 -2.07
N LEU A 187 -8.70 -70.68 -3.23
CA LEU A 187 -10.06 -70.52 -3.74
C LEU A 187 -11.17 -70.96 -2.76
N GLN A 188 -10.91 -71.92 -1.86
CA GLN A 188 -11.88 -72.37 -0.86
C GLN A 188 -12.19 -71.30 0.18
N ASP A 189 -11.29 -70.33 0.31
CA ASP A 189 -11.40 -69.24 1.25
C ASP A 189 -12.15 -68.04 0.68
N ILE A 190 -12.61 -68.06 -0.58
CA ILE A 190 -13.22 -66.89 -1.23
C ILE A 190 -14.57 -67.27 -1.83
N SER A 191 -15.64 -66.65 -1.33
CA SER A 191 -17.03 -66.91 -1.80
C SER A 191 -17.66 -65.70 -2.48
N GLU A 192 -17.53 -64.50 -1.93
CA GLU A 192 -18.13 -63.26 -2.48
C GLU A 192 -17.24 -62.57 -3.53
N GLU A 193 -15.93 -62.49 -3.31
CA GLU A 193 -14.98 -61.80 -4.21
C GLU A 193 -14.74 -62.57 -5.52
N ARG A 194 -15.17 -63.84 -5.58
CA ARG A 194 -15.02 -64.71 -6.76
C ARG A 194 -15.69 -64.13 -8.00
N ARG A 195 -16.87 -63.50 -7.88
CA ARG A 195 -17.57 -62.89 -9.02
C ARG A 195 -16.83 -61.67 -9.56
N GLN A 196 -16.30 -60.83 -8.67
CA GLN A 196 -15.57 -59.61 -9.05
C GLN A 196 -14.24 -59.97 -9.73
N LEU A 197 -13.49 -60.94 -9.18
CA LEU A 197 -12.25 -61.44 -9.78
C LEU A 197 -12.51 -62.13 -11.13
N SER A 198 -13.59 -62.91 -11.27
CA SER A 198 -13.96 -63.49 -12.56
C SER A 198 -14.35 -62.44 -13.59
N SER A 199 -15.00 -61.35 -13.18
CA SER A 199 -15.29 -60.21 -14.05
C SER A 199 -14.01 -59.45 -14.46
N MET A 200 -13.05 -59.31 -13.55
CA MET A 200 -11.76 -58.64 -13.80
C MET A 200 -10.88 -59.46 -14.74
N LEU A 201 -10.80 -60.79 -14.54
CA LEU A 201 -9.98 -61.70 -15.32
C LEU A 201 -10.63 -62.10 -16.65
N GLY A 202 -11.93 -61.88 -16.82
CA GLY A 202 -12.70 -62.31 -18.00
C GLY A 202 -12.81 -63.84 -18.15
N CYS A 203 -12.53 -64.61 -17.10
CA CYS A 203 -12.60 -66.07 -17.12
C CYS A 203 -13.12 -66.67 -15.78
N GLU A 204 -13.65 -67.89 -15.84
CA GLU A 204 -14.07 -68.62 -14.64
C GLU A 204 -12.85 -69.11 -13.84
N ILE A 205 -12.86 -68.85 -12.54
CA ILE A 205 -11.77 -69.24 -11.63
C ILE A 205 -12.04 -70.65 -11.09
N SER A 206 -11.19 -71.61 -11.48
CA SER A 206 -11.20 -73.02 -11.08
C SER A 206 -10.19 -73.35 -9.97
N SER A 207 -9.07 -72.63 -9.91
CA SER A 207 -8.11 -72.67 -8.80
C SER A 207 -7.51 -71.28 -8.58
N MET A 208 -7.12 -70.99 -7.33
CA MET A 208 -6.52 -69.70 -6.96
C MET A 208 -5.56 -69.88 -5.79
N LEU A 209 -4.42 -69.20 -5.86
CA LEU A 209 -3.48 -68.99 -4.78
C LEU A 209 -3.20 -67.49 -4.65
N CYS A 210 -3.43 -66.92 -3.46
CA CYS A 210 -3.09 -65.54 -3.13
C CYS A 210 -2.02 -65.54 -2.04
N VAL A 211 -0.88 -64.92 -2.34
CA VAL A 211 0.27 -64.84 -1.42
C VAL A 211 0.50 -63.38 -1.04
N PRO A 212 0.51 -63.03 0.26
CA PRO A 212 0.84 -61.69 0.70
C PRO A 212 2.32 -61.40 0.49
N VAL A 213 2.62 -60.30 -0.19
CA VAL A 213 3.96 -59.77 -0.41
C VAL A 213 4.24 -58.74 0.66
N ALA A 214 5.04 -59.12 1.65
CA ALA A 214 5.49 -58.20 2.70
C ALA A 214 6.76 -57.46 2.28
N SER A 215 6.79 -56.15 2.52
CA SER A 215 8.02 -55.35 2.42
C SER A 215 9.04 -55.89 3.40
N ARG A 216 10.27 -56.12 2.94
CA ARG A 216 11.38 -56.43 3.86
C ARG A 216 11.75 -55.25 4.75
N ALA A 217 11.48 -54.02 4.31
CA ALA A 217 11.84 -52.80 5.03
C ALA A 217 10.82 -52.45 6.12
N THR A 218 9.52 -52.51 5.81
CA THR A 218 8.45 -52.10 6.74
C THR A 218 7.76 -53.28 7.41
N GLY A 219 7.94 -54.50 6.91
CA GLY A 219 7.25 -55.70 7.36
C GLY A 219 5.75 -55.72 7.05
N GLN A 220 5.20 -54.68 6.42
CA GLN A 220 3.79 -54.60 6.03
C GLN A 220 3.53 -55.24 4.67
N VAL A 221 2.32 -55.71 4.44
CA VAL A 221 1.92 -56.29 3.14
C VAL A 221 1.70 -55.15 2.14
N VAL A 222 2.51 -55.11 1.09
CA VAL A 222 2.49 -54.04 0.08
C VAL A 222 1.74 -54.47 -1.18
N ALA A 223 1.66 -55.78 -1.42
CA ALA A 223 0.93 -56.35 -2.55
C ALA A 223 0.41 -57.74 -2.21
N LEU A 224 -0.60 -58.20 -2.96
CA LEU A 224 -1.11 -59.56 -2.96
C LEU A 224 -0.83 -60.17 -4.34
N ALA A 225 0.04 -61.17 -4.38
CA ALA A 225 0.36 -61.89 -5.60
C ALA A 225 -0.66 -63.01 -5.80
N CYS A 226 -1.48 -62.89 -6.84
CA CYS A 226 -2.57 -63.82 -7.11
C CYS A 226 -2.27 -64.65 -8.37
N ALA A 227 -2.30 -65.97 -8.24
CA ALA A 227 -2.16 -66.93 -9.33
C ALA A 227 -3.47 -67.70 -9.53
N PHE A 228 -3.93 -67.78 -10.77
CA PHE A 228 -5.24 -68.34 -11.14
C PHE A 228 -5.13 -69.48 -12.15
N ASN A 229 -6.03 -70.45 -12.02
CA ASN A 229 -6.25 -71.57 -12.95
C ASN A 229 -4.95 -72.30 -13.30
N LYS A 230 -4.50 -73.19 -12.40
CA LYS A 230 -3.31 -74.01 -12.64
C LYS A 230 -3.52 -74.95 -13.84
N GLN A 231 -2.54 -75.00 -14.72
CA GLN A 231 -2.56 -75.83 -15.92
C GLN A 231 -2.70 -77.31 -15.54
N GLY A 232 -3.62 -78.02 -16.20
CA GLY A 232 -3.93 -79.43 -15.91
C GLY A 232 -4.97 -79.65 -14.80
N GLY A 233 -5.64 -78.60 -14.31
CA GLY A 233 -6.78 -78.72 -13.38
C GLY A 233 -6.40 -79.11 -11.93
N GLN A 234 -5.12 -78.97 -11.57
CA GLN A 234 -4.61 -79.31 -10.25
C GLN A 234 -4.71 -78.13 -9.26
N ARG A 235 -4.62 -78.41 -7.96
CA ARG A 235 -4.47 -77.35 -6.94
C ARG A 235 -3.03 -76.82 -6.90
N HIS A 236 -2.87 -75.55 -6.55
CA HIS A 236 -1.57 -74.97 -6.23
C HIS A 236 -0.97 -75.64 -4.99
N THR A 237 0.33 -75.90 -5.00
CA THR A 237 1.06 -76.61 -3.93
C THR A 237 1.87 -75.65 -3.07
N GLU A 238 2.37 -76.10 -1.92
CA GLU A 238 3.29 -75.32 -1.07
C GLU A 238 4.57 -74.89 -1.81
N ALA A 239 4.98 -75.66 -2.83
CA ALA A 239 6.10 -75.29 -3.69
C ALA A 239 5.78 -74.06 -4.57
N ASP A 240 4.53 -73.91 -5.03
CA ASP A 240 4.10 -72.73 -5.79
C ASP A 240 4.08 -71.49 -4.89
N GLU A 241 3.60 -71.63 -3.65
CA GLU A 241 3.64 -70.56 -2.65
C GLU A 241 5.07 -70.12 -2.36
N HIS A 242 5.97 -71.08 -2.12
CA HIS A 242 7.39 -70.81 -1.89
C HIS A 242 8.05 -70.13 -3.10
N ALA A 243 7.68 -70.52 -4.34
CA ALA A 243 8.19 -69.88 -5.56
C ALA A 243 7.77 -68.42 -5.66
N ILE A 244 6.51 -68.09 -5.32
CA ILE A 244 6.02 -66.71 -5.28
C ILE A 244 6.76 -65.90 -4.19
N GLN A 245 6.85 -66.43 -2.97
CA GLN A 245 7.56 -65.77 -1.86
C GLN A 245 9.04 -65.52 -2.20
N HIS A 246 9.70 -66.52 -2.80
CA HIS A 246 11.10 -66.42 -3.20
C HIS A 246 11.33 -65.45 -4.37
N CYS A 247 10.36 -65.27 -5.27
CA CYS A 247 10.42 -64.24 -6.30
C CYS A 247 10.41 -62.84 -5.67
N PHE A 248 9.41 -62.55 -4.84
CA PHE A 248 9.26 -61.24 -4.20
C PHE A 248 10.32 -60.92 -3.16
N CYS A 249 11.01 -61.94 -2.64
CA CYS A 249 12.22 -61.77 -1.86
C CYS A 249 13.25 -60.86 -2.54
N TYR A 250 13.37 -60.88 -3.87
CA TYR A 250 14.32 -60.05 -4.61
C TYR A 250 13.64 -58.95 -5.43
N THR A 251 12.45 -59.22 -5.99
CA THR A 251 11.76 -58.29 -6.90
C THR A 251 10.89 -57.26 -6.18
N SER A 252 10.50 -57.49 -4.91
CA SER A 252 9.61 -56.57 -4.19
C SER A 252 10.24 -55.20 -3.97
N THR A 253 11.55 -55.12 -3.69
CA THR A 253 12.20 -53.83 -3.41
C THR A 253 12.19 -52.93 -4.64
N VAL A 254 12.58 -53.44 -5.80
CA VAL A 254 12.61 -52.66 -7.05
C VAL A 254 11.19 -52.26 -7.49
N LEU A 255 10.22 -53.16 -7.37
CA LEU A 255 8.84 -52.87 -7.75
C LEU A 255 8.22 -51.80 -6.85
N THR A 256 8.41 -51.90 -5.54
CA THR A 256 7.90 -50.92 -4.57
C THR A 256 8.60 -49.57 -4.70
N SER A 257 9.92 -49.53 -4.93
CA SER A 257 10.64 -48.28 -5.15
C SER A 257 10.22 -47.57 -6.43
N THR A 258 10.03 -48.30 -7.54
CA THR A 258 9.61 -47.70 -8.81
C THR A 258 8.16 -47.19 -8.73
N LEU A 259 7.27 -47.93 -8.07
CA LEU A 259 5.90 -47.49 -7.84
C LEU A 259 5.85 -46.23 -6.95
N ALA A 260 6.63 -46.21 -5.86
CA ALA A 260 6.74 -45.04 -5.00
C ALA A 260 7.30 -43.82 -5.75
N PHE A 261 8.34 -44.02 -6.56
CA PHE A 261 8.92 -42.96 -7.39
C PHE A 261 7.92 -42.36 -8.38
N GLN A 262 7.13 -43.19 -9.08
CA GLN A 262 6.11 -42.69 -10.01
C GLN A 262 5.00 -41.91 -9.30
N LYS A 263 4.57 -42.36 -8.11
CA LYS A 263 3.59 -41.64 -7.29
C LYS A 263 4.13 -40.29 -6.82
N GLU A 264 5.35 -40.25 -6.29
CA GLU A 264 6.03 -39.01 -5.86
C GLU A 264 6.23 -38.04 -7.03
N GLN A 265 6.62 -38.55 -8.20
CA GLN A 265 6.77 -37.75 -9.40
C GLN A 265 5.44 -37.12 -9.82
N LYS A 266 4.33 -37.87 -9.76
CA LYS A 266 2.99 -37.36 -10.05
C LYS A 266 2.58 -36.26 -9.06
N LEU A 267 2.74 -36.50 -7.76
CA LEU A 267 2.46 -35.51 -6.70
C LEU A 267 3.29 -34.24 -6.88
N LYS A 268 4.59 -34.38 -7.19
CA LYS A 268 5.47 -33.24 -7.46
C LYS A 268 4.97 -32.38 -8.62
N VAL A 269 4.56 -33.00 -9.74
CA VAL A 269 4.05 -32.26 -10.90
C VAL A 269 2.76 -31.53 -10.53
N GLU A 270 1.86 -32.15 -9.78
CA GLU A 270 0.61 -31.54 -9.30
C GLU A 270 0.88 -30.33 -8.37
N CYS A 271 1.81 -30.46 -7.42
CA CYS A 271 2.24 -29.35 -6.56
C CYS A 271 2.89 -28.21 -7.33
N GLN A 272 3.74 -28.51 -8.32
CA GLN A 272 4.35 -27.49 -9.19
C GLN A 272 3.29 -26.75 -10.02
N ALA A 273 2.27 -27.46 -10.47
CA ALA A 273 1.14 -26.89 -11.19
C ALA A 273 0.40 -25.87 -10.28
N LEU A 274 0.14 -26.24 -9.03
CA LEU A 274 -0.50 -25.35 -8.05
C LEU A 274 0.36 -24.12 -7.74
N LEU A 275 1.67 -24.29 -7.54
CA LEU A 275 2.60 -23.17 -7.30
C LEU A 275 2.66 -22.20 -8.48
N GLN A 276 2.62 -22.71 -9.71
CA GLN A 276 2.60 -21.87 -10.90
C GLN A 276 1.32 -21.03 -10.97
N VAL A 277 0.18 -21.59 -10.57
CA VAL A 277 -1.08 -20.85 -10.47
C VAL A 277 -1.01 -19.78 -9.38
N ALA A 278 -0.52 -20.13 -8.19
CA ALA A 278 -0.33 -19.18 -7.11
C ALA A 278 0.58 -18.01 -7.53
N LYS A 279 1.71 -18.31 -8.18
CA LYS A 279 2.62 -17.28 -8.72
C LYS A 279 1.91 -16.32 -9.67
N ASN A 280 1.13 -16.83 -10.62
CA ASN A 280 0.44 -16.00 -11.60
C ASN A 280 -0.67 -15.15 -10.96
N LEU A 281 -1.38 -15.69 -9.95
CA LEU A 281 -2.36 -14.93 -9.17
C LEU A 281 -1.71 -13.76 -8.41
N PHE A 282 -0.58 -14.01 -7.75
CA PHE A 282 0.13 -12.98 -6.99
C PHE A 282 0.80 -11.93 -7.88
N THR A 283 1.24 -12.25 -9.10
CA THR A 283 1.86 -11.24 -9.99
C THR A 283 0.87 -10.18 -10.50
N HIS A 284 -0.44 -10.41 -10.39
CA HIS A 284 -1.48 -9.50 -10.89
C HIS A 284 -2.17 -8.65 -9.82
N LEU A 285 -1.57 -8.52 -8.62
CA LEU A 285 -2.13 -7.80 -7.46
C LEU A 285 -2.58 -6.35 -7.72
N GLY A 286 -2.17 -5.71 -8.83
CA GLY A 286 -2.52 -4.33 -9.17
C GLY A 286 -3.56 -4.13 -10.29
N MET A 287 -3.98 -5.18 -11.02
CA MET A 287 -4.92 -5.02 -12.15
C MET A 287 -6.28 -5.63 -11.83
N PHE A 288 -7.34 -4.91 -12.21
CA PHE A 288 -8.77 -5.30 -12.18
C PHE A 288 -9.08 -6.69 -12.82
N CYS A 289 -8.07 -7.34 -13.42
CA CYS A 289 -8.12 -8.63 -14.11
C CYS A 289 -8.14 -9.86 -13.20
N LEU A 290 -8.12 -9.76 -11.87
CA LEU A 290 -8.02 -10.93 -10.99
C LEU A 290 -9.16 -11.95 -11.25
N SER A 291 -10.38 -11.49 -11.52
CA SER A 291 -11.52 -12.36 -11.88
C SER A 291 -11.36 -13.06 -13.23
N VAL A 292 -10.62 -12.47 -14.18
CA VAL A 292 -10.32 -13.06 -15.50
C VAL A 292 -9.19 -14.06 -15.40
N SER A 293 -8.14 -13.74 -14.64
CA SER A 293 -6.99 -14.64 -14.45
C SER A 293 -7.40 -15.89 -13.69
N VAL A 294 -8.23 -15.78 -12.64
CA VAL A 294 -8.78 -16.96 -11.94
C VAL A 294 -9.62 -17.83 -12.90
N LYS A 295 -10.45 -17.23 -13.76
CA LYS A 295 -11.26 -17.96 -14.76
C LYS A 295 -10.41 -18.63 -15.85
N LYS A 296 -9.35 -17.98 -16.35
CA LYS A 296 -8.50 -18.49 -17.45
C LYS A 296 -7.48 -19.53 -16.99
N GLU A 297 -6.91 -19.38 -15.80
CA GLU A 297 -5.80 -20.22 -15.32
C GLU A 297 -6.29 -21.59 -14.83
N HIS A 298 -7.44 -21.63 -14.15
CA HIS A 298 -8.04 -22.86 -13.60
C HIS A 298 -8.40 -23.88 -14.70
N CYS A 299 -8.76 -23.41 -15.90
CA CYS A 299 -9.05 -24.26 -17.06
C CYS A 299 -7.81 -24.98 -17.64
N ARG A 300 -6.58 -24.57 -17.30
CA ARG A 300 -5.35 -25.20 -17.83
C ARG A 300 -4.72 -26.20 -16.86
N THR A 301 -4.74 -25.94 -15.56
CA THR A 301 -3.89 -26.67 -14.60
C THR A 301 -4.51 -27.96 -14.08
N ILE A 302 -5.84 -28.05 -13.94
CA ILE A 302 -6.53 -29.27 -13.48
C ILE A 302 -6.64 -30.34 -14.58
N CYS A 303 -6.38 -29.98 -15.84
CA CYS A 303 -6.44 -30.90 -16.97
C CYS A 303 -5.05 -31.12 -17.57
N ILE A 304 -4.27 -32.05 -16.98
CA ILE A 304 -3.28 -32.77 -17.76
C ILE A 304 -4.07 -33.55 -18.83
N ASN A 305 -3.82 -33.22 -20.09
CA ASN A 305 -4.54 -33.60 -21.32
C ASN A 305 -5.65 -32.63 -21.70
N GLY A 306 -5.26 -31.65 -22.52
CA GLY A 306 -6.14 -30.59 -23.02
C GLY A 306 -7.45 -31.12 -23.60
N ARG A 307 -8.56 -30.64 -23.02
CA ARG A 307 -9.83 -30.26 -23.65
C ARG A 307 -10.72 -29.62 -22.57
N TYR A 308 -11.16 -28.41 -22.88
CA TYR A 308 -11.97 -27.45 -22.13
C TYR A 308 -12.93 -28.04 -21.07
N LEU A 309 -12.74 -27.67 -19.80
CA LEU A 309 -13.84 -27.61 -18.84
C LEU A 309 -14.68 -26.37 -19.20
N HIS A 310 -15.95 -26.55 -19.52
CA HIS A 310 -16.86 -25.45 -19.85
C HIS A 310 -17.42 -24.78 -18.59
N ASN A 311 -16.60 -23.98 -17.86
CA ASN A 311 -17.01 -22.93 -16.91
C ASN A 311 -16.58 -23.17 -15.45
N CYS A 312 -15.63 -22.34 -14.99
CA CYS A 312 -15.41 -22.00 -13.58
C CYS A 312 -16.00 -20.60 -13.36
N SER A 313 -16.86 -20.44 -12.36
CA SER A 313 -17.41 -19.13 -12.00
C SER A 313 -16.91 -18.73 -10.62
N VAL A 314 -16.57 -17.45 -10.46
CA VAL A 314 -16.17 -16.86 -9.18
C VAL A 314 -17.10 -15.70 -8.89
N PHE A 315 -17.66 -15.71 -7.69
CA PHE A 315 -18.54 -14.70 -7.15
C PHE A 315 -17.88 -14.05 -5.94
N LEU A 316 -17.89 -12.72 -5.87
CA LEU A 316 -17.41 -11.98 -4.70
C LEU A 316 -18.60 -11.56 -3.86
N LEU A 317 -18.47 -11.68 -2.54
CA LEU A 317 -19.52 -11.29 -1.61
C LEU A 317 -19.45 -9.78 -1.36
N ASP A 318 -20.50 -9.06 -1.77
CA ASP A 318 -20.73 -7.68 -1.36
C ASP A 318 -21.50 -7.67 -0.04
N ARG A 319 -20.79 -7.27 1.02
CA ARG A 319 -21.34 -7.26 2.39
C ARG A 319 -22.36 -6.15 2.63
N VAL A 320 -22.36 -5.08 1.82
CA VAL A 320 -23.28 -3.96 2.00
C VAL A 320 -24.65 -4.30 1.45
N SER A 321 -24.69 -4.89 0.25
CA SER A 321 -25.93 -5.30 -0.41
C SER A 321 -26.39 -6.72 -0.02
N HIS A 322 -25.54 -7.52 0.63
CA HIS A 322 -25.76 -8.94 0.91
C HIS A 322 -25.98 -9.77 -0.38
N GLU A 323 -25.19 -9.48 -1.42
CA GLU A 323 -25.26 -10.13 -2.73
C GLU A 323 -23.91 -10.73 -3.15
N LEU A 324 -23.97 -11.80 -3.93
CA LEU A 324 -22.84 -12.39 -4.65
C LEU A 324 -22.76 -11.76 -6.05
N VAL A 325 -21.63 -11.14 -6.34
CA VAL A 325 -21.40 -10.39 -7.58
C VAL A 325 -20.38 -11.11 -8.46
N ALA A 326 -20.75 -11.38 -9.71
CA ALA A 326 -19.84 -11.85 -10.75
C ALA A 326 -19.69 -10.78 -11.84
N LYS A 327 -18.45 -10.30 -12.04
CA LYS A 327 -18.12 -9.46 -13.20
C LYS A 327 -17.83 -10.32 -14.44
N VAL A 328 -18.55 -10.06 -15.51
CA VAL A 328 -18.29 -10.64 -16.83
C VAL A 328 -17.29 -9.74 -17.54
N PHE A 329 -16.05 -10.21 -17.69
CA PHE A 329 -15.00 -9.50 -18.41
C PHE A 329 -14.72 -10.23 -19.71
N ASP A 330 -15.26 -9.71 -20.79
CA ASP A 330 -15.11 -10.28 -22.13
C ASP A 330 -14.20 -9.41 -23.00
N GLY A 331 -12.99 -9.10 -22.50
CA GLY A 331 -11.87 -8.55 -23.29
C GLY A 331 -12.09 -7.25 -24.09
N GLY A 332 -13.25 -6.61 -24.01
CA GLY A 332 -13.58 -5.34 -24.67
C GLY A 332 -13.29 -4.12 -23.80
N VAL A 333 -13.16 -2.97 -24.46
CA VAL A 333 -12.97 -1.66 -23.82
C VAL A 333 -14.15 -1.41 -22.87
N VAL A 334 -13.86 -1.26 -21.59
CA VAL A 334 -14.85 -1.21 -20.51
C VAL A 334 -15.39 0.22 -20.41
N SER A 335 -16.67 0.43 -20.74
CA SER A 335 -17.49 1.45 -20.09
C SER A 335 -18.02 0.87 -18.79
N ASP A 336 -17.83 1.59 -17.69
CA ASP A 336 -18.24 1.17 -16.36
C ASP A 336 -19.73 0.79 -16.29
N GLU A 337 -20.05 -0.25 -15.50
CA GLU A 337 -21.37 -0.69 -15.02
C GLU A 337 -22.21 -1.71 -15.81
N GLU A 338 -22.03 -1.93 -17.12
CA GLU A 338 -23.11 -2.59 -17.89
C GLU A 338 -23.22 -4.13 -17.86
N ASN A 339 -22.38 -4.90 -17.15
CA ASN A 339 -22.55 -6.38 -17.07
C ASN A 339 -22.10 -7.01 -15.73
N GLU A 340 -22.63 -6.52 -14.61
CA GLU A 340 -22.54 -7.21 -13.30
C GLU A 340 -23.71 -8.19 -13.11
N PHE A 341 -23.41 -9.47 -12.91
CA PHE A 341 -24.41 -10.46 -12.52
C PHE A 341 -24.47 -10.58 -11.00
N ARG A 342 -25.66 -10.38 -10.41
CA ARG A 342 -25.89 -10.35 -8.97
C ARG A 342 -26.91 -11.40 -8.56
N ILE A 343 -26.61 -12.15 -7.49
CA ILE A 343 -27.54 -13.08 -6.85
C ILE A 343 -27.53 -12.86 -5.34
N PRO A 344 -28.65 -13.04 -4.63
CA PRO A 344 -28.66 -12.99 -3.17
C PRO A 344 -27.67 -13.97 -2.55
N ALA A 345 -26.98 -13.54 -1.50
CA ALA A 345 -25.90 -14.32 -0.88
C ALA A 345 -26.35 -15.60 -0.17
N ASP A 346 -27.66 -15.82 -0.02
CA ASP A 346 -28.28 -17.00 0.58
C ASP A 346 -28.98 -17.91 -0.44
N GLN A 347 -28.99 -17.53 -1.73
CA GLN A 347 -29.74 -18.23 -2.77
C GLN A 347 -28.89 -19.24 -3.55
N GLY A 348 -29.46 -20.42 -3.79
CA GLY A 348 -28.88 -21.46 -4.64
C GLY A 348 -27.64 -22.13 -4.05
N ILE A 349 -26.86 -22.79 -4.90
CA ILE A 349 -25.66 -23.53 -4.48
C ILE A 349 -24.58 -22.57 -3.97
N ALA A 350 -24.30 -21.50 -4.72
CA ALA A 350 -23.31 -20.51 -4.34
C ALA A 350 -23.68 -19.80 -3.03
N GLY A 351 -24.96 -19.44 -2.84
CA GLY A 351 -25.41 -18.80 -1.59
C GLY A 351 -25.36 -19.73 -0.37
N HIS A 352 -25.68 -21.01 -0.55
CA HIS A 352 -25.53 -21.99 0.53
C HIS A 352 -24.07 -22.13 0.98
N VAL A 353 -23.13 -22.20 0.03
CA VAL A 353 -21.69 -22.25 0.32
C VAL A 353 -21.20 -20.94 0.92
N ALA A 354 -21.70 -19.79 0.44
CA ALA A 354 -21.36 -18.48 1.00
C ALA A 354 -21.79 -18.35 2.48
N THR A 355 -22.99 -18.85 2.79
CA THR A 355 -23.58 -18.76 4.14
C THR A 355 -22.96 -19.76 5.11
N THR A 356 -22.72 -21.00 4.67
CA THR A 356 -22.18 -22.06 5.53
C THR A 356 -20.66 -22.02 5.65
N GLY A 357 -19.96 -21.47 4.65
CA GLY A 357 -18.51 -21.49 4.57
C GLY A 357 -17.92 -22.90 4.44
N GLN A 358 -18.69 -23.86 3.93
CA GLN A 358 -18.28 -25.25 3.71
C GLN A 358 -18.36 -25.64 2.23
N ILE A 359 -17.48 -26.55 1.81
CA ILE A 359 -17.46 -27.08 0.44
C ILE A 359 -18.70 -27.96 0.17
N LEU A 360 -19.24 -27.88 -1.04
CA LEU A 360 -20.38 -28.68 -1.49
C LEU A 360 -20.05 -29.38 -2.81
N ASN A 361 -19.99 -30.73 -2.76
CA ASN A 361 -19.76 -31.58 -3.93
C ASN A 361 -21.05 -32.31 -4.34
N ILE A 362 -21.56 -32.00 -5.52
CA ILE A 362 -22.81 -32.50 -6.07
C ILE A 362 -22.52 -33.44 -7.24
N LYS A 363 -22.87 -34.72 -7.06
CA LYS A 363 -22.66 -35.78 -8.08
C LYS A 363 -23.64 -35.73 -9.25
N ASP A 364 -24.90 -35.35 -8.96
CA ASP A 364 -25.94 -35.14 -9.97
C ASP A 364 -26.70 -33.84 -9.65
N ALA A 365 -26.44 -32.80 -10.43
CA ALA A 365 -27.00 -31.48 -10.22
C ALA A 365 -28.54 -31.46 -10.28
N TYR A 366 -29.14 -32.23 -11.20
CA TYR A 366 -30.60 -32.23 -11.38
C TYR A 366 -31.35 -32.86 -10.21
N SER A 367 -30.67 -33.71 -9.42
CA SER A 367 -31.21 -34.33 -8.21
C SER A 367 -31.14 -33.42 -6.97
N HIS A 368 -30.35 -32.35 -7.01
CA HIS A 368 -30.05 -31.53 -5.84
C HIS A 368 -31.10 -30.42 -5.64
N PRO A 369 -31.64 -30.22 -4.42
CA PRO A 369 -32.74 -29.27 -4.17
C PRO A 369 -32.35 -27.81 -4.39
N LEU A 370 -31.06 -27.48 -4.28
CA LEU A 370 -30.54 -26.12 -4.46
C LEU A 370 -30.21 -25.76 -5.92
N PHE A 371 -30.33 -26.70 -6.86
CA PHE A 371 -29.99 -26.48 -8.26
C PHE A 371 -31.14 -25.83 -9.03
N TYR A 372 -30.88 -24.68 -9.65
CA TYR A 372 -31.86 -23.95 -10.44
C TYR A 372 -31.74 -24.30 -11.93
N ARG A 373 -32.76 -24.98 -12.47
CA ARG A 373 -32.76 -25.48 -13.87
C ARG A 373 -33.01 -24.41 -14.94
N GLY A 374 -33.59 -23.27 -14.57
CA GLY A 374 -33.97 -22.25 -15.56
C GLY A 374 -32.79 -21.65 -16.33
N VAL A 375 -31.58 -21.65 -15.75
CA VAL A 375 -30.35 -21.23 -16.46
C VAL A 375 -29.96 -22.24 -17.53
N ASP A 376 -29.94 -23.54 -17.20
CA ASP A 376 -29.70 -24.62 -18.17
C ASP A 376 -30.74 -24.62 -19.31
N ASP A 377 -32.02 -24.46 -18.97
CA ASP A 377 -33.13 -24.46 -19.95
C ASP A 377 -33.05 -23.28 -20.94
N SER A 378 -32.54 -22.12 -20.50
CA SER A 378 -32.38 -20.93 -21.34
C SER A 378 -31.10 -20.93 -22.18
N THR A 379 -30.03 -21.56 -21.69
CA THR A 379 -28.71 -21.58 -22.33
C THR A 379 -28.48 -22.82 -23.21
N GLY A 380 -29.29 -23.86 -23.03
CA GLY A 380 -29.10 -25.17 -23.65
C GLY A 380 -27.91 -25.96 -23.08
N PHE A 381 -27.26 -25.44 -22.03
CA PHE A 381 -26.18 -26.10 -21.32
C PHE A 381 -26.76 -27.14 -20.36
N LYS A 382 -26.11 -28.31 -20.23
CA LYS A 382 -26.54 -29.36 -19.30
C LYS A 382 -25.51 -29.55 -18.20
N THR A 383 -25.90 -29.22 -16.98
CA THR A 383 -25.08 -29.34 -15.78
C THR A 383 -25.21 -30.75 -15.18
N ARG A 384 -24.11 -31.49 -15.12
CA ARG A 384 -24.05 -32.89 -14.65
C ARG A 384 -23.65 -32.96 -13.18
N ASN A 385 -22.51 -32.37 -12.84
CA ASN A 385 -21.92 -32.36 -11.49
C ASN A 385 -21.32 -30.99 -11.19
N ILE A 386 -21.29 -30.62 -9.91
CA ILE A 386 -20.84 -29.30 -9.44
C ILE A 386 -19.97 -29.47 -8.20
N LEU A 387 -18.82 -28.80 -8.17
CA LEU A 387 -18.01 -28.63 -6.97
C LEU A 387 -17.96 -27.14 -6.62
N CYS A 388 -18.56 -26.75 -5.51
CA CYS A 388 -18.64 -25.36 -5.06
C CYS A 388 -17.92 -25.19 -3.73
N PHE A 389 -17.02 -24.22 -3.64
CA PHE A 389 -16.16 -24.01 -2.47
C PHE A 389 -16.06 -22.52 -2.09
N PRO A 390 -15.98 -22.21 -0.78
CA PRO A 390 -15.90 -20.84 -0.30
C PRO A 390 -14.47 -20.30 -0.44
N ILE A 391 -14.33 -19.02 -0.74
CA ILE A 391 -13.09 -18.25 -0.68
C ILE A 391 -13.12 -17.43 0.60
N LYS A 392 -12.10 -17.59 1.44
CA LYS A 392 -12.04 -16.99 2.77
C LYS A 392 -10.84 -16.08 2.92
N ASP A 393 -10.96 -15.08 3.78
CA ASP A 393 -9.84 -14.24 4.20
C ASP A 393 -9.03 -14.88 5.35
N GLU A 394 -8.02 -14.16 5.84
CA GLU A 394 -7.18 -14.58 6.97
C GLU A 394 -7.97 -14.78 8.28
N ASN A 395 -9.12 -14.12 8.43
CA ASN A 395 -10.01 -14.25 9.57
C ASN A 395 -11.00 -15.42 9.41
N ASN A 396 -10.84 -16.23 8.36
CA ASN A 396 -11.74 -17.34 8.01
C ASN A 396 -13.17 -16.87 7.67
N GLU A 397 -13.35 -15.60 7.32
CA GLU A 397 -14.61 -15.05 6.85
C GLU A 397 -14.75 -15.25 5.34
N VAL A 398 -15.95 -15.56 4.87
CA VAL A 398 -16.20 -15.76 3.45
C VAL A 398 -16.20 -14.42 2.71
N ILE A 399 -15.30 -14.26 1.75
CA ILE A 399 -15.20 -13.08 0.87
C ILE A 399 -15.73 -13.36 -0.54
N GLY A 400 -15.93 -14.63 -0.88
CA GLY A 400 -16.46 -15.04 -2.18
C GLY A 400 -16.68 -16.54 -2.25
N VAL A 401 -17.17 -17.01 -3.39
CA VAL A 401 -17.44 -18.41 -3.68
C VAL A 401 -17.00 -18.74 -5.10
N ALA A 402 -16.44 -19.92 -5.30
CA ALA A 402 -16.11 -20.45 -6.61
C ALA A 402 -16.88 -21.74 -6.88
N GLU A 403 -17.28 -21.94 -8.14
CA GLU A 403 -17.95 -23.15 -8.61
C GLU A 403 -17.26 -23.73 -9.84
N LEU A 404 -17.14 -25.06 -9.85
CA LEU A 404 -16.64 -25.86 -10.95
C LEU A 404 -17.75 -26.77 -11.44
N VAL A 405 -17.99 -26.74 -12.75
CA VAL A 405 -19.11 -27.46 -13.36
C VAL A 405 -18.58 -28.47 -14.38
N ASN A 406 -19.13 -29.69 -14.36
CA ASN A 406 -18.87 -30.77 -15.31
C ASN A 406 -17.41 -31.27 -15.36
N LYS A 407 -17.08 -32.25 -14.51
CA LYS A 407 -15.83 -33.01 -14.62
C LYS A 407 -15.72 -33.71 -15.99
N MET A 408 -14.56 -33.54 -16.63
CA MET A 408 -14.28 -34.06 -17.98
C MET A 408 -13.86 -35.54 -17.98
N ASN A 409 -12.93 -35.92 -17.10
CA ASN A 409 -12.34 -37.26 -17.04
C ASN A 409 -12.86 -38.05 -15.83
N GLY A 410 -14.19 -38.12 -15.68
CA GLY A 410 -14.80 -38.90 -14.61
C GLY A 410 -16.27 -38.58 -14.39
N PRO A 411 -17.00 -39.44 -13.66
CA PRO A 411 -18.43 -39.27 -13.45
C PRO A 411 -18.77 -38.10 -12.52
N TRP A 412 -17.90 -37.77 -11.56
CA TRP A 412 -18.03 -36.66 -10.60
C TRP A 412 -16.70 -36.32 -9.92
N PHE A 413 -16.66 -35.20 -9.20
CA PHE A 413 -15.48 -34.78 -8.42
C PHE A 413 -15.21 -35.72 -7.24
N ASN A 414 -13.95 -36.12 -7.08
CA ASN A 414 -13.49 -37.01 -6.01
C ASN A 414 -12.91 -36.19 -4.83
N ARG A 415 -12.52 -36.85 -3.73
CA ARG A 415 -11.93 -36.16 -2.56
C ARG A 415 -10.64 -35.43 -2.88
N PHE A 416 -9.84 -35.96 -3.80
CA PHE A 416 -8.63 -35.28 -4.24
C PHE A 416 -8.93 -33.94 -4.92
N ASP A 417 -10.01 -33.85 -5.71
CA ASP A 417 -10.47 -32.59 -6.30
C ASP A 417 -10.95 -31.60 -5.21
N GLU A 418 -11.58 -32.08 -4.13
CA GLU A 418 -11.99 -31.25 -2.98
C GLU A 418 -10.78 -30.67 -2.23
N ASP A 419 -9.76 -31.50 -1.98
CA ASP A 419 -8.52 -31.08 -1.32
C ASP A 419 -7.77 -30.04 -2.17
N LEU A 420 -7.70 -30.26 -3.48
CA LEU A 420 -7.08 -29.34 -4.43
C LEU A 420 -7.84 -28.00 -4.50
N ALA A 421 -9.18 -28.05 -4.56
CA ALA A 421 -10.02 -26.85 -4.54
C ALA A 421 -9.85 -26.05 -3.23
N THR A 422 -9.71 -26.75 -2.11
CA THR A 422 -9.47 -26.13 -0.80
C THR A 422 -8.11 -25.44 -0.75
N ALA A 423 -7.05 -26.12 -1.21
CA ALA A 423 -5.71 -25.54 -1.28
C ALA A 423 -5.68 -24.30 -2.19
N PHE A 424 -6.33 -24.38 -3.34
CA PHE A 424 -6.47 -23.25 -4.28
C PHE A 424 -7.25 -22.08 -3.68
N SER A 425 -8.32 -22.36 -2.94
CA SER A 425 -9.16 -21.34 -2.29
C SER A 425 -8.35 -20.43 -1.34
N ILE A 426 -7.37 -20.99 -0.63
CA ILE A 426 -6.49 -20.23 0.27
C ILE A 426 -5.72 -19.16 -0.52
N TYR A 427 -5.13 -19.53 -1.66
CA TYR A 427 -4.37 -18.59 -2.50
C TYR A 427 -5.28 -17.53 -3.14
N CYS A 428 -6.49 -17.92 -3.56
CA CYS A 428 -7.49 -16.97 -4.03
C CYS A 428 -7.90 -15.99 -2.94
N GLY A 429 -8.11 -16.47 -1.72
CA GLY A 429 -8.46 -15.68 -0.55
C GLY A 429 -7.49 -14.54 -0.29
N ILE A 430 -6.19 -14.88 -0.17
CA ILE A 430 -5.11 -13.92 0.04
C ILE A 430 -5.02 -12.93 -1.13
N SER A 431 -5.02 -13.44 -2.36
CA SER A 431 -4.85 -12.59 -3.56
C SER A 431 -6.00 -11.60 -3.75
N ILE A 432 -7.25 -12.06 -3.57
CA ILE A 432 -8.44 -11.23 -3.71
C ILE A 432 -8.49 -10.20 -2.57
N ALA A 433 -8.22 -10.60 -1.33
CA ALA A 433 -8.21 -9.69 -0.19
C ALA A 433 -7.20 -8.55 -0.37
N HIS A 434 -5.96 -8.87 -0.75
CA HIS A 434 -4.92 -7.86 -1.00
C HIS A 434 -5.27 -6.95 -2.19
N SER A 435 -5.80 -7.51 -3.28
CA SER A 435 -6.18 -6.72 -4.46
C SER A 435 -7.33 -5.74 -4.14
N LEU A 436 -8.34 -6.17 -3.38
CA LEU A 436 -9.44 -5.31 -2.93
C LEU A 436 -8.95 -4.21 -1.98
N LEU A 437 -8.03 -4.52 -1.07
CA LEU A 437 -7.44 -3.53 -0.16
C LEU A 437 -6.65 -2.47 -0.92
N TYR A 438 -5.77 -2.90 -1.83
CA TYR A 438 -4.97 -2.00 -2.67
C TYR A 438 -5.87 -1.07 -3.49
N LYS A 439 -6.94 -1.61 -4.09
CA LYS A 439 -7.93 -0.83 -4.82
C LYS A 439 -8.57 0.28 -3.97
N ARG A 440 -9.01 -0.05 -2.73
CA ARG A 440 -9.61 0.94 -1.83
C ARG A 440 -8.66 2.09 -1.50
N VAL A 441 -7.38 1.77 -1.27
CA VAL A 441 -6.33 2.78 -1.01
C VAL A 441 -6.15 3.67 -2.24
N HIS A 442 -6.02 3.07 -3.43
CA HIS A 442 -5.83 3.81 -4.67
C HIS A 442 -7.04 4.71 -5.02
N GLU A 443 -8.27 4.23 -4.84
CA GLU A 443 -9.49 5.03 -5.04
C GLU A 443 -9.61 6.18 -4.03
N ALA A 444 -9.22 5.95 -2.77
CA ALA A 444 -9.19 7.01 -1.77
C ALA A 444 -8.14 8.08 -2.13
N GLN A 445 -6.95 7.66 -2.55
CA GLN A 445 -5.87 8.56 -2.97
C GLN A 445 -6.25 9.35 -4.23
N PHE A 446 -6.85 8.70 -5.23
CA PHE A 446 -7.32 9.37 -6.45
C PHE A 446 -8.42 10.40 -6.15
N ARG A 447 -9.40 10.07 -5.31
CA ARG A 447 -10.45 11.02 -4.89
C ARG A 447 -9.86 12.21 -4.13
N SER A 448 -8.92 11.96 -3.22
CA SER A 448 -8.22 13.03 -2.49
C SER A 448 -7.42 13.93 -3.43
N HIS A 449 -6.73 13.34 -4.41
CA HIS A 449 -5.97 14.08 -5.41
C HIS A 449 -6.88 14.96 -6.27
N LEU A 450 -7.99 14.41 -6.76
CA LEU A 450 -8.96 15.16 -7.56
C LEU A 450 -9.59 16.32 -6.78
N ALA A 451 -9.93 16.12 -5.51
CA ALA A 451 -10.44 17.18 -4.64
C ALA A 451 -9.41 18.31 -4.46
N ASN A 452 -8.14 17.96 -4.21
CA ASN A 452 -7.04 18.93 -4.12
C ASN A 452 -6.83 19.68 -5.45
N GLU A 453 -6.85 18.97 -6.59
CA GLU A 453 -6.72 19.61 -7.91
C GLU A 453 -7.87 20.59 -8.19
N MET A 454 -9.10 20.27 -7.80
CA MET A 454 -10.24 21.18 -7.92
C MET A 454 -10.07 22.45 -7.06
N MET A 455 -9.54 22.32 -5.84
CA MET A 455 -9.22 23.47 -4.98
C MET A 455 -8.10 24.35 -5.55
N MET A 456 -7.16 23.74 -6.28
CA MET A 456 -5.93 24.37 -6.77
C MET A 456 -5.91 24.64 -8.29
N TYR A 457 -7.05 24.58 -9.00
CA TYR A 457 -7.08 24.71 -10.47
C TYR A 457 -6.37 25.99 -10.99
N HIS A 458 -6.39 27.06 -10.19
CA HIS A 458 -5.77 28.34 -10.50
C HIS A 458 -4.28 28.44 -10.12
N MET A 459 -3.71 27.45 -9.43
CA MET A 459 -2.38 27.51 -8.81
C MET A 459 -1.29 26.76 -9.60
N LYS A 460 -1.56 26.25 -10.80
CA LYS A 460 -0.62 25.38 -11.54
C LYS A 460 0.74 26.05 -11.78
N VAL A 461 1.81 25.38 -11.31
CA VAL A 461 3.21 25.73 -11.57
C VAL A 461 3.78 24.74 -12.57
N SER A 462 4.34 25.22 -13.68
CA SER A 462 4.99 24.36 -14.67
C SER A 462 6.45 24.09 -14.30
N GLU A 463 7.01 22.99 -14.79
CA GLU A 463 8.43 22.67 -14.60
C GLU A 463 9.37 23.74 -15.21
N GLU A 464 8.92 24.42 -16.27
CA GLU A 464 9.66 25.51 -16.90
C GLU A 464 9.79 26.71 -15.95
N GLU A 465 8.73 27.05 -15.20
CA GLU A 465 8.76 28.13 -14.21
C GLU A 465 9.73 27.83 -13.06
N VAL A 466 9.71 26.59 -12.56
CA VAL A 466 10.64 26.14 -11.50
C VAL A 466 12.08 26.21 -12.00
N THR A 467 12.33 25.68 -13.19
CA THR A 467 13.68 25.71 -13.80
C THR A 467 14.14 27.14 -14.01
N LYS A 468 13.28 28.03 -14.52
CA LYS A 468 13.58 29.45 -14.73
C LYS A 468 13.97 30.15 -13.44
N LEU A 469 13.29 29.87 -12.33
CA LEU A 469 13.63 30.43 -11.01
C LEU A 469 15.00 29.94 -10.51
N LEU A 470 15.34 28.68 -10.81
CA LEU A 470 16.59 28.06 -10.35
C LEU A 470 17.79 28.34 -11.25
N VAL A 471 17.60 28.77 -12.50
CA VAL A 471 18.70 29.06 -13.44
C VAL A 471 19.67 30.12 -12.92
N THR A 472 19.16 31.14 -12.22
CA THR A 472 20.00 32.21 -11.65
C THR A 472 20.83 31.74 -10.46
N GLY A 473 20.52 30.58 -9.88
CA GLY A 473 21.09 30.14 -8.60
C GLY A 473 20.53 30.94 -7.42
N ILE A 474 20.75 30.44 -6.20
CA ILE A 474 20.40 31.17 -4.97
C ILE A 474 21.48 32.21 -4.70
N GLU A 475 21.13 33.49 -4.77
CA GLU A 475 22.03 34.58 -4.44
C GLU A 475 22.09 34.76 -2.90
N PRO A 476 23.27 35.05 -2.33
CA PRO A 476 23.38 35.40 -0.91
C PRO A 476 22.54 36.65 -0.59
N VAL A 477 21.92 36.68 0.59
CA VAL A 477 21.03 37.78 1.01
C VAL A 477 21.70 39.17 0.93
N MET A 478 23.00 39.24 1.20
CA MET A 478 23.81 40.46 1.09
C MET A 478 23.91 41.04 -0.32
N GLU A 479 23.73 40.23 -1.37
CA GLU A 479 23.75 40.68 -2.76
C GLU A 479 22.39 41.23 -3.22
N ILE A 480 21.30 40.87 -2.54
CA ILE A 480 19.96 41.42 -2.82
C ILE A 480 19.94 42.92 -2.50
N HIS A 481 20.33 43.28 -1.27
CA HIS A 481 20.45 44.67 -0.83
C HIS A 481 21.31 44.74 0.45
N SER A 482 22.14 45.77 0.58
CA SER A 482 23.05 45.94 1.73
C SER A 482 22.34 45.92 3.08
N CYS A 483 21.19 46.59 3.17
CA CYS A 483 20.36 46.67 4.39
C CYS A 483 19.24 45.62 4.45
N PHE A 484 19.25 44.55 3.64
CA PHE A 484 18.12 43.60 3.57
C PHE A 484 17.77 42.96 4.93
N ALA A 485 18.77 42.77 5.79
CA ALA A 485 18.61 42.17 7.13
C ALA A 485 18.37 43.20 8.26
N GLU A 486 18.18 44.49 7.94
CA GLU A 486 17.90 45.53 8.92
C GLU A 486 16.38 45.76 9.11
N PHE A 487 15.93 46.07 10.33
CA PHE A 487 14.52 46.36 10.61
C PHE A 487 13.95 47.55 9.82
N THR A 488 14.83 48.43 9.35
CA THR A 488 14.47 49.62 8.59
C THR A 488 14.06 49.30 7.15
N TYR A 489 14.43 48.14 6.62
CA TYR A 489 14.20 47.73 5.25
C TYR A 489 12.72 47.57 4.92
N THR A 490 12.36 47.88 3.68
CA THR A 490 10.98 47.84 3.18
C THR A 490 10.84 46.75 2.13
N PRO A 491 10.43 45.52 2.48
CA PRO A 491 10.35 44.40 1.53
C PRO A 491 9.45 44.69 0.31
N ARG A 492 8.41 45.52 0.47
CA ARG A 492 7.53 45.98 -0.62
C ARG A 492 8.23 46.84 -1.69
N SER A 493 9.48 47.27 -1.51
CA SER A 493 10.24 47.97 -2.55
C SER A 493 10.81 47.04 -3.63
N LEU A 494 10.84 45.73 -3.36
CA LEU A 494 11.36 44.75 -4.32
C LEU A 494 10.34 44.44 -5.42
N PRO A 495 10.79 44.15 -6.65
CA PRO A 495 9.91 43.68 -7.71
C PRO A 495 9.26 42.34 -7.35
N ASP A 496 7.98 42.19 -7.70
CA ASP A 496 7.19 41.02 -7.36
C ASP A 496 7.78 39.70 -7.91
N GLU A 497 8.42 39.75 -9.08
CA GLU A 497 9.08 38.62 -9.74
C GLU A 497 10.32 38.10 -9.01
N THR A 498 11.02 38.94 -8.24
CA THR A 498 12.26 38.55 -7.54
C THR A 498 11.99 38.03 -6.13
N THR A 499 10.78 38.24 -5.61
CA THR A 499 10.42 37.83 -4.25
C THR A 499 10.53 36.33 -3.98
N PRO A 500 10.19 35.38 -4.90
CA PRO A 500 10.40 33.95 -4.64
C PRO A 500 11.88 33.60 -4.47
N LEU A 501 12.77 34.25 -5.24
CA LEU A 501 14.21 34.06 -5.12
C LEU A 501 14.71 34.57 -3.75
N CYS A 502 14.21 35.73 -3.31
CA CYS A 502 14.53 36.26 -1.99
C CYS A 502 14.11 35.31 -0.86
N VAL A 503 12.97 34.61 -1.01
CA VAL A 503 12.56 33.56 -0.07
C VAL A 503 13.56 32.41 -0.06
N LEU A 504 13.99 31.91 -1.22
CA LEU A 504 15.03 30.87 -1.29
C LEU A 504 16.33 31.30 -0.61
N SER A 505 16.77 32.55 -0.82
CA SER A 505 17.93 33.12 -0.15
C SER A 505 17.77 33.20 1.37
N MET A 506 16.56 33.52 1.87
CA MET A 506 16.26 33.51 3.32
C MET A 506 16.30 32.08 3.89
N PHE A 507 15.79 31.09 3.16
CA PHE A 507 15.89 29.67 3.57
C PHE A 507 17.35 29.20 3.65
N GLU A 508 18.19 29.59 2.70
CA GLU A 508 19.61 29.25 2.67
C GLU A 508 20.38 29.96 3.80
N ASP A 509 20.18 31.26 4.00
CA ASP A 509 20.87 32.04 5.04
C ASP A 509 20.47 31.64 6.47
N MET A 510 19.24 31.14 6.67
CA MET A 510 18.82 30.53 7.94
C MET A 510 19.33 29.08 8.10
N GLY A 511 19.93 28.48 7.06
CA GLY A 511 20.50 27.14 7.09
C GLY A 511 19.48 26.00 6.94
N PHE A 512 18.21 26.30 6.68
CA PHE A 512 17.15 25.28 6.68
C PHE A 512 17.29 24.25 5.56
N ILE A 513 17.79 24.66 4.38
CA ILE A 513 17.96 23.77 3.22
C ILE A 513 18.92 22.63 3.58
N ASN A 514 20.07 22.96 4.16
CA ASN A 514 21.10 21.99 4.52
C ASN A 514 20.72 21.16 5.76
N THR A 515 20.19 21.80 6.82
CA THR A 515 19.82 21.13 8.08
C THR A 515 18.74 20.07 7.87
N TYR A 516 17.69 20.41 7.13
CA TYR A 516 16.55 19.52 6.88
C TYR A 516 16.63 18.78 5.55
N LYS A 517 17.73 18.95 4.80
CA LYS A 517 17.97 18.36 3.48
C LYS A 517 16.85 18.65 2.49
N ILE A 518 16.25 19.83 2.53
CA ILE A 518 15.13 20.21 1.67
C ILE A 518 15.60 20.20 0.22
N ASP A 519 14.87 19.49 -0.65
CA ASP A 519 15.17 19.49 -2.08
C ASP A 519 14.87 20.87 -2.68
N LEU A 520 15.84 21.45 -3.38
CA LEU A 520 15.75 22.82 -3.89
C LEU A 520 14.64 22.97 -4.96
N HIS A 521 14.43 21.93 -5.76
CA HIS A 521 13.39 21.94 -6.79
C HIS A 521 11.99 21.91 -6.16
N THR A 522 11.82 21.07 -5.13
CA THR A 522 10.61 20.99 -4.31
C THR A 522 10.34 22.30 -3.58
N LEU A 523 11.37 22.94 -3.01
CA LEU A 523 11.26 24.24 -2.34
C LEU A 523 10.88 25.36 -3.31
N ALA A 524 11.52 25.44 -4.48
CA ALA A 524 11.20 26.42 -5.50
C ALA A 524 9.75 26.25 -6.00
N ARG A 525 9.31 25.01 -6.23
CA ARG A 525 7.92 24.72 -6.60
C ARG A 525 6.95 25.12 -5.50
N PHE A 526 7.25 24.79 -4.24
CA PHE A 526 6.47 25.21 -3.08
C PHE A 526 6.32 26.73 -3.03
N CYS A 527 7.42 27.49 -3.10
CA CYS A 527 7.39 28.95 -3.07
C CYS A 527 6.54 29.55 -4.21
N LEU A 528 6.67 29.03 -5.43
CA LEU A 528 5.88 29.48 -6.58
C LEU A 528 4.38 29.13 -6.42
N MET A 529 4.09 27.95 -5.88
CA MET A 529 2.73 27.48 -5.63
C MET A 529 2.04 28.34 -4.57
N VAL A 530 2.75 28.66 -3.46
CA VAL A 530 2.28 29.57 -2.42
C VAL A 530 2.02 30.95 -3.02
N LYS A 531 2.97 31.52 -3.76
CA LYS A 531 2.79 32.82 -4.45
C LYS A 531 1.55 32.85 -5.33
N LYS A 532 1.34 31.83 -6.19
CA LYS A 532 0.16 31.72 -7.05
C LYS A 532 -1.15 31.45 -6.29
N GLY A 533 -1.06 30.97 -5.05
CA GLY A 533 -2.20 30.75 -4.17
C GLY A 533 -2.75 32.02 -3.52
N TYR A 534 -1.97 33.11 -3.52
CA TYR A 534 -2.48 34.41 -3.11
C TYR A 534 -3.33 35.04 -4.21
N ARG A 535 -4.41 35.69 -3.79
CA ARG A 535 -5.25 36.51 -4.68
C ARG A 535 -4.72 37.94 -4.73
N ASP A 536 -5.45 38.81 -5.43
CA ASP A 536 -5.11 40.22 -5.63
C ASP A 536 -6.06 41.21 -4.91
N PRO A 537 -6.37 41.04 -3.60
CA PRO A 537 -7.00 42.12 -2.86
C PRO A 537 -5.96 43.24 -2.59
N PRO A 538 -6.41 44.48 -2.26
CA PRO A 538 -5.50 45.62 -2.10
C PRO A 538 -4.37 45.41 -1.09
N TYR A 539 -4.63 44.74 0.04
CA TYR A 539 -3.65 44.53 1.11
C TYR A 539 -3.24 43.07 1.26
N HIS A 540 -4.18 42.14 1.49
CA HIS A 540 -3.90 40.73 1.80
C HIS A 540 -3.54 39.90 0.55
N ASN A 541 -2.47 40.30 -0.14
CA ASN A 541 -1.92 39.67 -1.34
C ASN A 541 -0.52 39.06 -1.06
N TRP A 542 0.11 38.47 -2.07
CA TRP A 542 1.44 37.86 -1.92
C TRP A 542 2.49 38.82 -1.35
N MET A 543 2.45 40.10 -1.71
CA MET A 543 3.43 41.07 -1.20
C MET A 543 3.29 41.33 0.31
N HIS A 544 2.07 41.20 0.86
CA HIS A 544 1.88 41.18 2.31
C HIS A 544 2.57 39.96 2.93
N ALA A 545 2.23 38.75 2.48
CA ALA A 545 2.83 37.52 3.00
C ALA A 545 4.36 37.48 2.88
N PHE A 546 4.92 37.96 1.77
CA PHE A 546 6.35 38.12 1.60
C PHE A 546 6.95 39.10 2.62
N SER A 547 6.29 40.23 2.88
CA SER A 547 6.74 41.23 3.85
C SER A 547 6.70 40.70 5.29
N VAL A 548 5.65 39.95 5.64
CA VAL A 548 5.49 39.26 6.92
C VAL A 548 6.58 38.19 7.11
N SER A 549 6.85 37.40 6.06
CA SER A 549 7.92 36.39 6.07
C SER A 549 9.31 37.02 6.18
N HIS A 550 9.54 38.12 5.46
CA HIS A 550 10.78 38.90 5.58
C HIS A 550 10.94 39.45 7.00
N PHE A 551 9.87 39.95 7.63
CA PHE A 551 9.96 40.39 9.01
C PHE A 551 10.27 39.24 9.98
N CYS A 552 9.71 38.05 9.76
CA CYS A 552 10.11 36.86 10.53
C CYS A 552 11.62 36.57 10.39
N TYR A 553 12.17 36.68 9.18
CA TYR A 553 13.62 36.57 8.94
C TYR A 553 14.40 37.66 9.69
N LEU A 554 13.91 38.90 9.71
CA LEU A 554 14.52 39.99 10.48
C LEU A 554 14.53 39.70 11.99
N LEU A 555 13.41 39.19 12.54
CA LEU A 555 13.36 38.81 13.95
C LEU A 555 14.36 37.69 14.24
N TYR A 556 14.47 36.69 13.37
CA TYR A 556 15.46 35.62 13.50
C TYR A 556 16.90 36.15 13.57
N LYS A 557 17.30 37.01 12.62
CA LYS A 557 18.68 37.53 12.53
C LYS A 557 19.01 38.51 13.65
N ASN A 558 18.11 39.44 13.97
CA ASN A 558 18.40 40.56 14.87
C ASN A 558 18.13 40.22 16.34
N LEU A 559 17.16 39.35 16.64
CA LEU A 559 16.81 38.97 18.02
C LEU A 559 17.46 37.64 18.46
N GLY A 560 18.14 36.93 17.56
CA GLY A 560 18.79 35.66 17.87
C GLY A 560 17.80 34.58 18.35
N LEU A 561 16.71 34.38 17.60
CA LEU A 561 15.59 33.51 18.00
C LEU A 561 16.00 32.05 18.31
N SER A 562 17.11 31.56 17.78
CA SER A 562 17.67 30.23 18.08
C SER A 562 18.01 30.02 19.56
N ASN A 563 18.13 31.10 20.35
CA ASN A 563 18.32 31.01 21.79
C ASN A 563 17.02 30.73 22.57
N TYR A 564 15.87 30.98 21.94
CA TYR A 564 14.56 30.96 22.58
C TYR A 564 13.66 29.82 22.07
N LEU A 565 13.77 29.48 20.79
CA LEU A 565 12.93 28.50 20.09
C LEU A 565 13.79 27.38 19.49
N GLU A 566 13.18 26.22 19.28
CA GLU A 566 13.81 25.12 18.54
C GLU A 566 13.84 25.42 17.04
N GLU A 567 14.85 24.92 16.31
CA GLU A 567 14.97 25.17 14.86
C GLU A 567 13.73 24.77 14.06
N ILE A 568 13.06 23.68 14.46
CA ILE A 568 11.82 23.21 13.83
C ILE A 568 10.66 24.19 14.04
N GLU A 569 10.63 24.87 15.19
CA GLU A 569 9.62 25.88 15.53
C GLU A 569 9.84 27.16 14.72
N ILE A 570 11.10 27.55 14.49
CA ILE A 570 11.45 28.71 13.65
C ILE A 570 11.12 28.43 12.18
N LEU A 571 11.43 27.22 11.68
CA LEU A 571 11.03 26.79 10.33
C LEU A 571 9.50 26.81 10.18
N ALA A 572 8.77 26.29 11.16
CA ALA A 572 7.31 26.30 11.14
C ALA A 572 6.76 27.74 11.14
N LEU A 573 7.33 28.63 11.95
CA LEU A 573 6.96 30.06 11.99
C LEU A 573 7.17 30.72 10.63
N PHE A 574 8.32 30.51 10.00
CA PHE A 574 8.63 31.10 8.71
C PHE A 574 7.70 30.59 7.60
N VAL A 575 7.46 29.29 7.52
CA VAL A 575 6.51 28.70 6.56
C VAL A 575 5.08 29.18 6.82
N SER A 576 4.69 29.34 8.09
CA SER A 576 3.38 29.89 8.45
C SER A 576 3.23 31.34 8.01
N CYS A 577 4.25 32.18 8.20
CA CYS A 577 4.26 33.56 7.70
C CYS A 577 4.00 33.63 6.19
N MET A 578 4.59 32.70 5.43
CA MET A 578 4.38 32.62 3.98
C MET A 578 2.95 32.21 3.60
N CYS A 579 2.26 31.45 4.45
CA CYS A 579 1.01 30.78 4.10
C CYS A 579 -0.25 31.34 4.80
N HIS A 580 -0.08 32.21 5.80
CA HIS A 580 -1.14 32.57 6.75
C HIS A 580 -2.39 33.23 6.13
N ASP A 581 -2.27 33.80 4.92
CA ASP A 581 -3.34 34.51 4.21
C ASP A 581 -3.63 33.91 2.81
N LEU A 582 -3.27 32.64 2.59
CA LEU A 582 -3.49 31.96 1.30
C LEU A 582 -4.96 31.97 0.88
N ASP A 583 -5.25 32.30 -0.38
CA ASP A 583 -6.62 32.42 -0.91
C ASP A 583 -7.49 33.51 -0.22
N HIS A 584 -6.90 34.49 0.48
CA HIS A 584 -7.66 35.59 1.09
C HIS A 584 -8.44 36.41 0.05
N ARG A 585 -9.71 36.72 0.36
CA ARG A 585 -10.69 37.29 -0.60
C ARG A 585 -10.99 38.77 -0.41
N GLY A 586 -10.31 39.42 0.53
CA GLY A 586 -10.55 40.81 0.89
C GLY A 586 -11.73 41.02 1.83
N THR A 587 -12.10 39.99 2.60
CA THR A 587 -13.26 40.01 3.50
C THR A 587 -12.95 39.29 4.80
N ASN A 588 -13.39 39.83 5.93
CA ASN A 588 -13.11 39.27 7.25
C ASN A 588 -14.04 38.12 7.69
N ASN A 589 -13.70 37.48 8.82
CA ASN A 589 -14.47 36.39 9.42
C ASN A 589 -15.95 36.76 9.69
N SER A 590 -16.23 37.98 10.16
CA SER A 590 -17.59 38.42 10.45
C SER A 590 -18.45 38.48 9.18
N PHE A 591 -17.87 38.95 8.07
CA PHE A 591 -18.54 38.97 6.77
C PHE A 591 -18.87 37.56 6.28
N GLN A 592 -17.93 36.63 6.39
CA GLN A 592 -18.12 35.24 5.96
C GLN A 592 -19.30 34.57 6.68
N VAL A 593 -19.40 34.75 8.00
CA VAL A 593 -20.50 34.23 8.81
C VAL A 593 -21.82 34.93 8.49
N ALA A 594 -21.83 36.27 8.40
CA ALA A 594 -23.04 37.04 8.12
C ALA A 594 -23.62 36.78 6.73
N SER A 595 -22.75 36.54 5.74
CA SER A 595 -23.14 36.23 4.35
C SER A 595 -23.49 34.75 4.12
N GLN A 596 -23.36 33.90 5.15
CA GLN A 596 -23.55 32.44 5.03
C GLN A 596 -22.74 31.81 3.90
N SER A 597 -21.48 32.22 3.78
CA SER A 597 -20.61 31.72 2.72
C SER A 597 -20.34 30.22 2.85
N VAL A 598 -19.86 29.60 1.76
CA VAL A 598 -19.44 28.19 1.76
C VAL A 598 -18.33 27.94 2.78
N LEU A 599 -17.41 28.89 2.96
CA LEU A 599 -16.34 28.80 3.96
C LEU A 599 -16.91 28.82 5.38
N ALA A 600 -17.91 29.66 5.65
CA ALA A 600 -18.60 29.67 6.94
C ALA A 600 -19.34 28.34 7.18
N ALA A 601 -20.02 27.78 6.17
CA ALA A 601 -20.66 26.48 6.31
C ALA A 601 -19.66 25.35 6.64
N LEU A 602 -18.42 25.44 6.13
CA LEU A 602 -17.39 24.43 6.33
C LEU A 602 -16.68 24.54 7.69
N TYR A 603 -16.43 25.76 8.19
CA TYR A 603 -15.56 25.98 9.37
C TYR A 603 -16.23 26.68 10.56
N SER A 604 -17.47 27.17 10.45
CA SER A 604 -18.11 28.00 11.49
C SER A 604 -18.22 27.34 12.87
N SER A 605 -18.30 26.01 12.93
CA SER A 605 -18.40 25.26 14.19
C SER A 605 -17.18 25.43 15.09
N GLU A 606 -16.02 25.81 14.54
CA GLU A 606 -14.74 25.83 15.26
C GLU A 606 -14.14 27.25 15.40
N GLY A 607 -14.80 28.29 14.89
CA GLY A 607 -14.30 29.68 14.87
C GLY A 607 -13.10 29.89 13.91
N SER A 608 -12.65 31.15 13.74
CA SER A 608 -11.49 31.52 12.89
C SER A 608 -11.57 30.92 11.48
N VAL A 609 -12.68 31.22 10.79
CA VAL A 609 -13.11 30.57 9.53
C VAL A 609 -12.05 30.74 8.43
N MET A 610 -11.52 31.95 8.28
CA MET A 610 -10.52 32.26 7.26
C MET A 610 -9.16 31.64 7.60
N GLU A 611 -8.72 31.71 8.86
CA GLU A 611 -7.43 31.15 9.29
C GLU A 611 -7.38 29.63 9.12
N ARG A 612 -8.50 28.92 9.39
CA ARG A 612 -8.63 27.49 9.07
C ARG A 612 -8.56 27.21 7.57
N HIS A 613 -9.17 28.08 6.76
CA HIS A 613 -9.09 27.99 5.30
C HIS A 613 -7.64 28.19 4.80
N HIS A 614 -6.92 29.18 5.33
CA HIS A 614 -5.52 29.44 5.00
C HIS A 614 -4.63 28.23 5.33
N PHE A 615 -4.82 27.64 6.51
CA PHE A 615 -4.16 26.39 6.89
C PHE A 615 -4.50 25.24 5.93
N ALA A 616 -5.79 25.03 5.62
CA ALA A 616 -6.21 23.99 4.69
C ALA A 616 -5.59 24.16 3.29
N GLN A 617 -5.49 25.40 2.79
CA GLN A 617 -4.81 25.73 1.53
C GLN A 617 -3.31 25.40 1.60
N ALA A 618 -2.63 25.73 2.71
CA ALA A 618 -1.23 25.37 2.90
C ALA A 618 -1.02 23.85 2.88
N ILE A 619 -1.90 23.09 3.53
CA ILE A 619 -1.87 21.61 3.51
C ILE A 619 -2.17 21.06 2.12
N ALA A 620 -3.09 21.65 1.35
CA ALA A 620 -3.35 21.25 -0.03
C ALA A 620 -2.11 21.44 -0.92
N ILE A 621 -1.37 22.54 -0.76
CA ILE A 621 -0.08 22.76 -1.43
C ILE A 621 0.94 21.69 -1.03
N LEU A 622 1.11 21.42 0.27
CA LEU A 622 2.06 20.41 0.74
C LEU A 622 1.72 19.00 0.25
N ASN A 623 0.43 18.68 0.09
CA ASN A 623 -0.02 17.40 -0.47
C ASN A 623 0.06 17.33 -2.01
N THR A 624 0.45 18.42 -2.67
CA THR A 624 0.66 18.44 -4.12
C THR A 624 2.03 17.83 -4.47
N HIS A 625 2.07 17.08 -5.57
CA HIS A 625 3.26 16.35 -6.00
C HIS A 625 4.49 17.26 -6.14
N GLY A 626 5.57 16.90 -5.44
CA GLY A 626 6.84 17.64 -5.40
C GLY A 626 6.73 19.06 -4.86
N CYS A 627 5.76 19.34 -3.98
CA CYS A 627 5.68 20.58 -3.19
C CYS A 627 5.93 20.33 -1.69
N ASN A 628 6.00 19.08 -1.25
CA ASN A 628 6.19 18.73 0.16
C ASN A 628 7.64 18.96 0.61
N ILE A 629 7.94 20.17 1.10
CA ILE A 629 9.28 20.51 1.62
C ILE A 629 9.66 19.75 2.90
N PHE A 630 8.74 18.99 3.50
CA PHE A 630 8.97 18.19 4.71
C PHE A 630 9.02 16.69 4.43
N GLU A 631 9.15 16.26 3.17
CA GLU A 631 9.16 14.85 2.78
C GLU A 631 10.20 14.00 3.52
N LYS A 632 11.35 14.58 3.85
CA LYS A 632 12.45 13.88 4.54
C LYS A 632 12.31 13.84 6.07
N PHE A 633 11.21 14.37 6.62
CA PHE A 633 10.97 14.34 8.07
C PHE A 633 10.53 12.94 8.49
N ASN A 634 10.92 12.53 9.69
CA ASN A 634 10.31 11.34 10.28
C ASN A 634 8.84 11.62 10.65
N ARG A 635 8.05 10.56 10.89
CA ARG A 635 6.62 10.69 11.16
C ARG A 635 6.28 11.61 12.36
N LYS A 636 7.13 11.64 13.38
CA LYS A 636 6.91 12.48 14.58
C LYS A 636 7.13 13.94 14.27
N ASP A 637 8.23 14.27 13.61
CA ASP A 637 8.58 15.65 13.24
C ASP A 637 7.63 16.19 12.19
N TYR A 638 7.19 15.37 11.24
CA TYR A 638 6.17 15.75 10.24
C TYR A 638 4.84 16.11 10.93
N THR A 639 4.37 15.27 11.86
CA THR A 639 3.13 15.55 12.61
C THR A 639 3.29 16.83 13.43
N ARG A 640 4.41 16.99 14.15
CA ARG A 640 4.71 18.18 14.94
C ARG A 640 4.78 19.44 14.07
N MET A 641 5.39 19.37 12.89
CA MET A 641 5.47 20.48 11.94
C MET A 641 4.08 20.94 11.51
N LEU A 642 3.18 20.00 11.16
CA LEU A 642 1.81 20.35 10.78
C LEU A 642 1.01 20.95 11.94
N ASP A 643 1.17 20.43 13.16
CA ASP A 643 0.55 21.00 14.35
C ASP A 643 1.04 22.43 14.62
N LEU A 644 2.36 22.66 14.51
CA LEU A 644 2.95 24.00 14.65
C LEU A 644 2.41 24.97 13.59
N ILE A 645 2.38 24.57 12.31
CA ILE A 645 1.86 25.41 11.24
C ILE A 645 0.38 25.74 11.46
N ARG A 646 -0.43 24.75 11.87
CA ARG A 646 -1.83 24.96 12.22
C ARG A 646 -1.97 26.00 13.33
N ASP A 647 -1.28 25.79 14.44
CA ASP A 647 -1.46 26.63 15.63
C ASP A 647 -0.94 28.06 15.40
N ILE A 648 0.14 28.22 14.63
CA ILE A 648 0.71 29.53 14.26
C ILE A 648 -0.22 30.28 13.29
N ILE A 649 -0.74 29.62 12.25
CA ILE A 649 -1.69 30.26 11.32
C ILE A 649 -2.99 30.63 12.05
N LEU A 650 -3.53 29.77 12.92
CA LEU A 650 -4.72 30.12 13.70
C LEU A 650 -4.48 31.27 14.68
N ALA A 651 -3.23 31.49 15.10
CA ALA A 651 -2.85 32.58 15.98
C ALA A 651 -2.81 33.96 15.29
N THR A 652 -2.92 34.03 13.95
CA THR A 652 -3.07 35.32 13.24
C THR A 652 -4.43 35.96 13.46
N ASP A 653 -5.44 35.21 13.88
CA ASP A 653 -6.73 35.78 14.29
C ASP A 653 -6.54 36.72 15.49
N LEU A 654 -6.74 38.01 15.28
CA LEU A 654 -6.57 39.01 16.32
C LEU A 654 -7.50 38.78 17.53
N ALA A 655 -8.66 38.14 17.33
CA ALA A 655 -9.53 37.75 18.44
C ALA A 655 -8.88 36.65 19.30
N HIS A 656 -8.08 35.76 18.72
CA HIS A 656 -7.27 34.80 19.46
C HIS A 656 -6.17 35.50 20.25
N HIS A 657 -5.43 36.42 19.61
CA HIS A 657 -4.39 37.21 20.28
C HIS A 657 -4.92 37.91 21.54
N LEU A 658 -6.06 38.58 21.44
CA LEU A 658 -6.69 39.28 22.58
C LEU A 658 -7.09 38.34 23.73
N ARG A 659 -7.42 37.07 23.44
CA ARG A 659 -7.72 36.07 24.48
C ARG A 659 -6.47 35.67 25.27
N ILE A 660 -5.35 35.48 24.58
CA ILE A 660 -4.09 35.02 25.20
C ILE A 660 -3.22 36.17 25.72
N PHE A 661 -3.56 37.43 25.43
CA PHE A 661 -2.72 38.60 25.75
C PHE A 661 -2.36 38.71 27.24
N LYS A 662 -3.29 38.38 28.14
CA LYS A 662 -3.01 38.39 29.60
C LYS A 662 -1.99 37.33 30.00
N ASP A 663 -2.03 36.17 29.36
CA ASP A 663 -1.07 35.09 29.61
C ASP A 663 0.31 35.44 29.05
N LEU A 664 0.35 36.15 27.91
CA LEU A 664 1.59 36.70 27.36
C LEU A 664 2.22 37.74 28.30
N GLN A 665 1.43 38.65 28.87
CA GLN A 665 1.90 39.61 29.88
C GLN A 665 2.47 38.89 31.11
N LYS A 666 1.74 37.90 31.62
CA LYS A 666 2.22 37.10 32.74
C LYS A 666 3.53 36.37 32.42
N MET A 667 3.67 35.84 31.20
CA MET A 667 4.92 35.22 30.75
C MET A 667 6.09 36.21 30.72
N ALA A 668 5.85 37.47 30.33
CA ALA A 668 6.87 38.52 30.38
C ALA A 668 7.24 38.90 31.81
N ASP A 669 6.25 39.04 32.69
CA ASP A 669 6.45 39.38 34.11
C ASP A 669 7.19 38.28 34.89
N ASP A 670 6.80 37.01 34.69
CA ASP A 670 7.37 35.84 35.37
C ASP A 670 8.73 35.40 34.75
N GLY A 671 9.03 35.87 33.54
CA GLY A 671 10.21 35.53 32.76
C GLY A 671 9.99 34.36 31.79
N TYR A 672 10.58 34.48 30.59
CA TYR A 672 10.52 33.44 29.57
C TYR A 672 11.40 32.23 29.93
N ASN A 673 10.88 31.02 29.68
CA ASN A 673 11.60 29.77 29.91
C ASN A 673 11.62 28.92 28.62
N PRO A 674 12.77 28.78 27.95
CA PRO A 674 12.89 28.00 26.71
C PRO A 674 12.53 26.51 26.86
N LYS A 675 12.57 25.95 28.08
CA LYS A 675 12.22 24.54 28.33
C LYS A 675 10.72 24.32 28.50
N ASN A 676 9.94 25.38 28.68
CA ASN A 676 8.50 25.29 28.85
C ASN A 676 7.82 25.39 27.47
N SER A 677 7.21 24.29 27.01
CA SER A 677 6.52 24.24 25.71
C SER A 677 5.37 25.26 25.61
N ALA A 678 4.68 25.56 26.70
CA ALA A 678 3.63 26.58 26.70
C ALA A 678 4.20 27.98 26.48
N HIS A 679 5.35 28.30 27.07
CA HIS A 679 6.02 29.59 26.84
C HIS A 679 6.47 29.70 25.38
N ARG A 680 7.02 28.62 24.79
CA ARG A 680 7.42 28.60 23.38
C ARG A 680 6.23 28.82 22.44
N SER A 681 5.11 28.12 22.69
CA SER A 681 3.87 28.28 21.91
C SER A 681 3.32 29.71 22.00
N MET A 682 3.30 30.29 23.20
CA MET A 682 2.92 31.68 23.42
C MET A 682 3.84 32.68 22.71
N LEU A 683 5.16 32.47 22.78
CA LEU A 683 6.13 33.28 22.06
C LEU A 683 5.95 33.19 20.54
N LEU A 684 5.69 31.99 20.00
CA LEU A 684 5.38 31.81 18.58
C LEU A 684 4.14 32.59 18.15
N CYS A 685 3.06 32.57 18.96
CA CYS A 685 1.86 33.35 18.70
C CYS A 685 2.18 34.86 18.67
N LEU A 686 2.93 35.35 19.66
CA LEU A 686 3.33 36.76 19.73
C LEU A 686 4.21 37.17 18.54
N LEU A 687 5.18 36.35 18.17
CA LEU A 687 6.05 36.59 17.01
C LEU A 687 5.23 36.64 15.72
N MET A 688 4.29 35.69 15.52
CA MET A 688 3.43 35.68 14.35
C MET A 688 2.57 36.94 14.25
N THR A 689 1.90 37.34 15.34
CA THR A 689 1.12 38.61 15.36
C THR A 689 2.02 39.83 15.13
N SER A 690 3.26 39.80 15.64
CA SER A 690 4.25 40.87 15.42
C SER A 690 4.72 40.96 13.97
N CYS A 691 4.83 39.81 13.29
CA CYS A 691 5.15 39.74 11.86
C CYS A 691 4.00 40.25 11.00
N ASP A 692 2.77 39.82 11.29
CA ASP A 692 1.57 40.22 10.55
C ASP A 692 1.36 41.75 10.60
N LEU A 693 1.54 42.35 11.77
CA LEU A 693 1.41 43.80 11.96
C LEU A 693 2.71 44.60 11.70
N SER A 694 3.74 43.98 11.13
CA SER A 694 5.09 44.55 11.01
C SER A 694 5.15 45.84 10.18
N ASP A 695 4.17 46.10 9.33
CA ASP A 695 4.06 47.34 8.57
C ASP A 695 3.95 48.60 9.46
N GLN A 696 3.49 48.45 10.70
CA GLN A 696 3.44 49.53 11.70
C GLN A 696 4.83 49.97 12.17
N THR A 697 5.82 49.08 12.05
CA THR A 697 7.23 49.36 12.42
C THR A 697 8.00 50.04 11.28
N LYS A 698 7.41 50.21 10.10
CA LYS A 698 8.13 50.77 8.94
C LYS A 698 8.13 52.31 8.98
N GLY A 699 8.90 52.94 8.10
CA GLY A 699 8.98 54.40 8.08
C GLY A 699 7.64 55.04 7.71
N TRP A 700 7.38 56.25 8.19
CA TRP A 700 6.10 56.97 8.01
C TRP A 700 5.52 56.91 6.58
N LYS A 701 6.34 57.16 5.56
CA LYS A 701 5.90 57.13 4.15
C LYS A 701 5.34 55.76 3.75
N THR A 702 5.96 54.68 4.24
CA THR A 702 5.58 53.30 3.98
C THR A 702 4.31 52.96 4.75
N THR A 703 4.28 53.20 6.07
CA THR A 703 3.11 52.92 6.92
C THR A 703 1.88 53.67 6.43
N ARG A 704 2.01 54.92 5.97
CA ARG A 704 0.90 55.69 5.38
C ARG A 704 0.36 55.06 4.10
N LYS A 705 1.25 54.63 3.18
CA LYS A 705 0.83 53.98 1.93
C LYS A 705 0.14 52.64 2.21
N ILE A 706 0.58 51.94 3.24
CA ILE A 706 -0.01 50.66 3.63
C ILE A 706 -1.38 50.86 4.27
N ALA A 707 -1.55 51.87 5.12
CA ALA A 707 -2.86 52.24 5.64
C ALA A 707 -3.86 52.52 4.50
N GLU A 708 -3.44 53.21 3.43
CA GLU A 708 -4.27 53.42 2.24
C GLU A 708 -4.76 52.10 1.61
N LEU A 709 -3.87 51.11 1.48
CA LEU A 709 -4.22 49.78 0.95
C LEU A 709 -5.21 49.03 1.86
N ILE A 710 -4.97 49.06 3.18
CA ILE A 710 -5.85 48.43 4.18
C ILE A 710 -7.24 49.04 4.11
N TYR A 711 -7.35 50.37 4.16
CA TYR A 711 -8.65 51.04 4.11
C TYR A 711 -9.35 50.89 2.76
N LYS A 712 -8.61 50.86 1.65
CA LYS A 712 -9.19 50.55 0.33
C LYS A 712 -9.84 49.16 0.33
N GLU A 713 -9.23 48.19 0.98
CA GLU A 713 -9.81 46.84 1.12
C GLU A 713 -11.04 46.85 2.04
N PHE A 714 -10.93 47.47 3.22
CA PHE A 714 -12.05 47.63 4.16
C PHE A 714 -13.27 48.31 3.52
N PHE A 715 -13.04 49.37 2.75
CA PHE A 715 -14.08 50.07 2.02
C PHE A 715 -14.65 49.26 0.86
N SER A 716 -13.88 48.34 0.28
CA SER A 716 -14.40 47.41 -0.73
C SER A 716 -15.34 46.39 -0.10
N GLN A 717 -14.99 45.86 1.09
CA GLN A 717 -15.90 45.02 1.87
C GLN A 717 -17.16 45.78 2.31
N GLY A 718 -17.02 46.99 2.82
CA GLY A 718 -18.16 47.79 3.27
C GLY A 718 -19.14 48.13 2.15
N ASP A 719 -18.65 48.38 0.93
CA ASP A 719 -19.49 48.56 -0.25
C ASP A 719 -20.27 47.29 -0.62
N LEU A 720 -19.63 46.10 -0.49
CA LEU A 720 -20.31 44.82 -0.69
C LEU A 720 -21.40 44.60 0.35
N GLU A 721 -21.13 44.91 1.63
CA GLU A 721 -22.14 44.85 2.70
C GLU A 721 -23.33 45.77 2.40
N LYS A 722 -23.07 47.02 1.96
CA LYS A 722 -24.14 47.96 1.52
C LYS A 722 -24.95 47.39 0.36
N ALA A 723 -24.29 46.82 -0.65
CA ALA A 723 -24.95 46.21 -1.81
C ALA A 723 -25.85 45.02 -1.43
N MET A 724 -25.48 44.28 -0.37
CA MET A 724 -26.29 43.22 0.21
C MET A 724 -27.45 43.73 1.10
N GLY A 725 -27.58 45.05 1.28
CA GLY A 725 -28.59 45.67 2.14
C GLY A 725 -28.21 45.76 3.62
N ASN A 726 -26.96 45.42 3.98
CA ASN A 726 -26.45 45.54 5.33
C ASN A 726 -25.85 46.94 5.57
N ARG A 727 -25.75 47.33 6.84
CA ARG A 727 -25.08 48.57 7.24
C ARG A 727 -23.67 48.23 7.71
N PRO A 728 -22.60 48.63 7.00
CA PRO A 728 -21.25 48.38 7.44
C PRO A 728 -20.91 49.17 8.69
N SER A 729 -19.93 48.67 9.45
CA SER A 729 -19.33 49.41 10.56
C SER A 729 -18.65 50.69 10.07
N GLU A 730 -18.48 51.68 10.94
CA GLU A 730 -17.91 52.99 10.59
C GLU A 730 -16.51 52.87 9.96
N MET A 731 -15.67 51.93 10.42
CA MET A 731 -14.33 51.71 9.86
C MET A 731 -14.34 51.16 8.43
N MET A 732 -15.43 50.55 8.00
CA MET A 732 -15.61 49.95 6.66
C MET A 732 -16.42 50.88 5.73
N ASP A 733 -16.96 51.99 6.26
CA ASP A 733 -17.79 52.92 5.51
C ASP A 733 -16.94 54.10 5.00
N ARG A 734 -16.63 54.11 3.70
CA ARG A 734 -15.78 55.13 3.06
C ARG A 734 -16.29 56.58 3.18
N GLU A 735 -17.56 56.78 3.51
CA GLU A 735 -18.17 58.11 3.69
C GLU A 735 -18.12 58.59 5.15
N LYS A 736 -17.85 57.68 6.10
CA LYS A 736 -17.88 57.97 7.55
C LYS A 736 -16.57 57.71 8.27
N ALA A 737 -15.71 56.86 7.73
CA ALA A 737 -14.49 56.43 8.38
C ALA A 737 -13.54 57.61 8.62
N TYR A 738 -13.23 57.92 9.86
CA TYR A 738 -12.19 58.90 10.16
C TYR A 738 -10.83 58.21 10.37
N ILE A 739 -10.11 58.01 9.27
CA ILE A 739 -8.89 57.20 9.20
C ILE A 739 -7.84 57.56 10.28
N PRO A 740 -7.51 58.84 10.55
CA PRO A 740 -6.48 59.17 11.53
C PRO A 740 -6.82 58.67 12.95
N GLU A 741 -8.05 58.89 13.44
CA GLU A 741 -8.44 58.41 14.77
C GLU A 741 -8.54 56.88 14.83
N LEU A 742 -9.06 56.26 13.78
CA LEU A 742 -9.12 54.79 13.69
C LEU A 742 -7.72 54.17 13.75
N GLN A 743 -6.73 54.74 13.06
CA GLN A 743 -5.34 54.29 13.12
C GLN A 743 -4.70 54.55 14.49
N ILE A 744 -4.90 55.74 15.09
CA ILE A 744 -4.38 56.02 16.44
C ILE A 744 -4.96 55.01 17.44
N SER A 745 -6.27 54.78 17.41
CA SER A 745 -6.95 53.82 18.28
C SER A 745 -6.42 52.40 18.08
N PHE A 746 -6.22 51.97 16.82
CA PHE A 746 -5.65 50.67 16.51
C PHE A 746 -4.22 50.53 17.05
N MET A 747 -3.37 51.53 16.86
CA MET A 747 -2.00 51.50 17.35
C MET A 747 -1.93 51.46 18.87
N GLU A 748 -2.74 52.25 19.57
CA GLU A 748 -2.73 52.31 21.04
C GLU A 748 -3.25 51.05 21.71
N HIS A 749 -4.30 50.43 21.15
CA HIS A 749 -4.97 49.30 21.78
C HIS A 749 -4.47 47.95 21.29
N ILE A 750 -3.84 47.88 20.12
CA ILE A 750 -3.37 46.63 19.50
C ILE A 750 -1.87 46.64 19.25
N ALA A 751 -1.38 47.49 18.34
CA ALA A 751 0.00 47.36 17.84
C ALA A 751 1.06 47.71 18.90
N MET A 752 0.92 48.84 19.60
CA MET A 752 1.89 49.27 20.62
C MET A 752 1.99 48.26 21.78
N PRO A 753 0.90 47.74 22.36
CA PRO A 753 0.98 46.69 23.39
C PRO A 753 1.77 45.44 22.93
N ILE A 754 1.62 45.03 21.67
CA ILE A 754 2.34 43.88 21.09
C ILE A 754 3.85 44.14 21.07
N TYR A 755 4.28 45.25 20.46
CA TYR A 755 5.72 45.56 20.37
C TYR A 755 6.33 45.95 21.71
N LYS A 756 5.54 46.50 22.63
CA LYS A 756 5.98 46.72 24.01
C LYS A 756 6.29 45.38 24.68
N LEU A 757 5.38 44.43 24.61
CA LEU A 757 5.57 43.10 25.18
C LEU A 757 6.74 42.35 24.53
N LEU A 758 6.90 42.50 23.20
CA LEU A 758 8.05 41.98 22.48
C LEU A 758 9.36 42.58 22.99
N SER A 759 9.41 43.90 23.26
CA SER A 759 10.59 44.57 23.81
C SER A 759 10.88 44.20 25.28
N GLU A 760 9.85 43.88 26.06
CA GLU A 760 9.99 43.42 27.44
C GLU A 760 10.59 42.00 27.50
N LEU A 761 10.22 41.14 26.54
CA LEU A 761 10.75 39.78 26.41
C LEU A 761 12.13 39.74 25.73
N LEU A 762 12.31 40.55 24.69
CA LEU A 762 13.49 40.58 23.82
C LEU A 762 13.97 42.04 23.68
N PRO A 763 14.91 42.49 24.52
CA PRO A 763 15.34 43.90 24.56
C PRO A 763 15.84 44.45 23.23
N GLU A 764 16.39 43.61 22.36
CA GLU A 764 16.84 43.96 21.01
C GLU A 764 15.67 44.44 20.11
N ALA A 765 14.42 44.14 20.47
CA ALA A 765 13.21 44.59 19.77
C ALA A 765 12.77 46.01 20.16
N THR A 766 13.47 46.71 21.06
CA THR A 766 13.09 48.06 21.54
C THR A 766 12.94 49.06 20.39
N GLU A 767 13.80 48.98 19.36
CA GLU A 767 13.71 49.84 18.17
C GLU A 767 12.32 49.75 17.50
N LEU A 768 11.72 48.56 17.48
CA LEU A 768 10.41 48.33 16.85
C LEU A 768 9.31 49.09 17.59
N TYR A 769 9.32 49.03 18.93
CA TYR A 769 8.35 49.74 19.76
C TYR A 769 8.48 51.26 19.60
N GLU A 770 9.70 51.79 19.67
CA GLU A 770 9.96 53.23 19.50
C GLU A 770 9.48 53.74 18.15
N ARG A 771 9.65 52.94 17.10
CA ARG A 771 9.25 53.32 15.74
C ARG A 771 7.72 53.31 15.55
N VAL A 772 7.02 52.37 16.17
CA VAL A 772 5.54 52.38 16.22
C VAL A 772 5.06 53.59 17.01
N ALA A 773 5.67 53.91 18.16
CA ALA A 773 5.34 55.09 18.94
C ALA A 773 5.56 56.39 18.13
N ALA A 774 6.67 56.49 17.39
CA ALA A 774 6.94 57.62 16.51
C ALA A 774 5.90 57.75 15.38
N ASN A 775 5.47 56.64 14.78
CA ASN A 775 4.40 56.65 13.78
C ASN A 775 3.04 57.07 14.37
N ARG A 776 2.73 56.68 15.61
CA ARG A 776 1.51 57.14 16.33
C ARG A 776 1.52 58.66 16.50
N GLU A 777 2.66 59.27 16.81
CA GLU A 777 2.78 60.72 16.87
C GLU A 777 2.53 61.39 15.51
N GLN A 778 3.01 60.80 14.41
CA GLN A 778 2.73 61.32 13.07
C GLN A 778 1.24 61.26 12.74
N TRP A 779 0.55 60.16 13.05
CA TRP A 779 -0.90 60.07 12.91
C TRP A 779 -1.65 61.11 13.76
N THR A 780 -1.15 61.40 14.96
CA THR A 780 -1.71 62.46 15.83
C THR A 780 -1.58 63.84 15.17
N LYS A 781 -0.43 64.13 14.54
CA LYS A 781 -0.22 65.37 13.78
C LYS A 781 -1.16 65.46 12.58
N VAL A 782 -1.40 64.34 11.89
CA VAL A 782 -2.36 64.26 10.77
C VAL A 782 -3.78 64.54 11.27
N SER A 783 -4.21 63.90 12.35
CA SER A 783 -5.52 64.14 12.98
C SER A 783 -5.73 65.62 13.32
N HIS A 784 -4.81 66.25 14.06
CA HIS A 784 -4.91 67.67 14.42
C HIS A 784 -5.00 68.62 13.21
N LYS A 785 -4.21 68.36 12.16
CA LYS A 785 -4.26 69.17 10.92
C LYS A 785 -5.64 69.15 10.27
N PHE A 786 -6.35 68.02 10.36
CA PHE A 786 -7.69 67.88 9.77
C PHE A 786 -8.79 68.45 10.66
N THR A 787 -8.71 68.30 12.00
CA THR A 787 -9.69 68.89 12.93
C THR A 787 -9.73 70.41 12.84
N ILE A 788 -8.58 71.07 12.64
CA ILE A 788 -8.48 72.54 12.55
C ILE A 788 -9.08 73.08 11.25
N ARG A 789 -9.04 72.32 10.14
CA ARG A 789 -9.38 72.81 8.79
C ARG A 789 -10.81 72.48 8.31
N GLY A 790 -11.56 71.67 9.05
CA GLY A 790 -13.01 71.49 8.84
C GLY A 790 -13.43 71.10 7.41
N LEU A 791 -12.70 70.18 6.75
CA LEU A 791 -13.00 69.79 5.38
C LEU A 791 -14.09 68.70 5.33
N PRO A 792 -15.15 68.86 4.50
CA PRO A 792 -16.07 67.78 4.17
C PRO A 792 -15.47 66.98 3.02
N SER A 793 -14.87 65.82 3.30
CA SER A 793 -14.53 64.87 2.24
C SER A 793 -15.67 63.85 2.10
N ASN A 794 -16.09 63.60 0.84
CA ASN A 794 -17.03 62.53 0.50
C ASN A 794 -16.33 61.15 0.42
N ASN A 795 -15.00 61.08 0.61
CA ASN A 795 -14.19 59.86 0.58
C ASN A 795 -13.01 59.93 1.54
N SER A 796 -13.04 59.14 2.59
CA SER A 796 -12.02 59.15 3.65
C SER A 796 -10.59 58.85 3.19
N LEU A 797 -10.36 58.28 2.00
CA LEU A 797 -8.99 58.09 1.48
C LEU A 797 -8.27 59.41 1.15
N ASP A 798 -9.01 60.50 0.91
CA ASP A 798 -8.44 61.82 0.61
C ASP A 798 -7.51 62.32 1.74
N PHE A 799 -7.66 61.79 2.97
CA PHE A 799 -6.78 62.10 4.10
C PHE A 799 -5.32 61.65 3.88
N LEU A 800 -5.05 60.77 2.90
CA LEU A 800 -3.75 60.11 2.70
C LEU A 800 -3.02 60.53 1.41
N ASP A 801 -3.64 61.35 0.56
CA ASP A 801 -3.09 61.73 -0.75
C ASP A 801 -1.88 62.67 -0.68
N GLN A 802 -0.81 62.33 -1.42
CA GLN A 802 0.43 63.13 -1.51
C GLN A 802 0.24 64.46 -2.24
N GLU A 803 -0.65 64.54 -3.23
CA GLU A 803 -0.95 65.78 -3.94
C GLU A 803 -1.55 66.85 -3.01
N TYR A 804 -2.28 66.43 -1.98
CA TYR A 804 -2.82 67.34 -0.97
C TYR A 804 -1.73 68.00 -0.11
N GLU A 805 -0.58 67.35 0.09
CA GLU A 805 0.61 67.93 0.74
C GLU A 805 1.43 68.81 -0.23
N LEU A 806 1.50 68.47 -1.52
CA LEU A 806 2.21 69.24 -2.53
C LEU A 806 1.47 70.54 -2.91
N LEU A 807 0.15 70.50 -3.05
CA LEU A 807 -0.71 71.68 -3.22
C LEU A 807 -0.60 72.66 -2.03
N GLN A 808 -0.27 72.15 -0.83
CA GLN A 808 0.05 72.97 0.36
C GLN A 808 1.44 73.61 0.30
N SER A 809 2.44 72.93 -0.27
CA SER A 809 3.80 73.51 -0.41
C SER A 809 3.87 74.62 -1.46
N GLN A 810 2.92 74.67 -2.40
CA GLN A 810 2.88 75.63 -3.51
C GLN A 810 1.86 76.77 -3.34
N GLY A 811 1.18 76.90 -2.19
CA GLY A 811 0.34 78.06 -1.89
C GLY A 811 -0.90 78.22 -2.80
N ALA A 812 -1.56 77.11 -3.18
CA ALA A 812 -2.70 77.14 -4.11
C ALA A 812 -4.07 77.47 -3.46
N PHE A 813 -4.11 77.75 -2.15
CA PHE A 813 -5.30 78.31 -1.48
C PHE A 813 -4.86 79.47 -0.59
N GLY A 814 -5.55 80.60 -0.74
CA GLY A 814 -5.13 81.96 -0.37
C GLY A 814 -4.44 82.14 0.98
N SER A 815 -3.45 83.01 0.97
CA SER A 815 -2.83 83.61 2.15
C SER A 815 -3.83 84.45 2.93
N ASP A 816 -4.31 83.96 4.07
CA ASP A 816 -4.91 84.80 5.11
C ASP A 816 -3.87 85.09 6.19
N ASP A 817 -3.03 86.08 5.91
CA ASP A 817 -2.36 86.87 6.93
C ASP A 817 -3.42 87.81 7.55
N HIS A 818 -3.99 87.42 8.69
CA HIS A 818 -4.77 88.34 9.51
C HIS A 818 -3.84 89.35 10.19
N CYS A 819 -3.55 90.44 9.49
CA CYS A 819 -3.07 91.67 10.09
C CYS A 819 -4.25 92.43 10.72
N LEU A 820 -4.11 92.75 12.00
CA LEU A 820 -5.05 93.54 12.79
C LEU A 820 -5.08 95.01 12.34
N ASN A 821 -6.31 95.55 12.34
CA ASN A 821 -6.71 96.96 12.47
C ASN A 821 -6.49 97.95 11.31
N GLY A 822 -7.61 98.61 10.94
CA GLY A 822 -7.59 99.91 10.28
C GLY A 822 -8.90 100.28 9.61
N CYS A 823 -9.90 100.72 10.39
CA CYS A 823 -11.02 101.51 9.88
C CYS A 823 -10.51 102.73 9.10
N LEU A 824 -11.15 103.05 7.98
CA LEU A 824 -11.59 104.41 7.62
C LEU A 824 -12.52 104.30 6.40
N ASP A 825 -13.82 104.52 6.68
CA ASP A 825 -14.79 104.97 5.69
C ASP A 825 -14.32 106.34 5.16
N ASP A 826 -14.36 106.53 3.85
CA ASP A 826 -14.76 107.82 3.28
C ASP A 826 -15.39 107.60 1.90
N ALA A 827 -16.69 107.86 1.86
CA ALA A 827 -17.45 108.11 0.67
C ALA A 827 -17.23 109.56 0.22
N GLU A 828 -16.83 109.79 -1.02
CA GLU A 828 -17.16 111.01 -1.73
C GLU A 828 -17.53 110.71 -3.18
N GLY A 829 -18.84 110.74 -3.44
CA GLY A 829 -19.39 111.05 -4.75
C GLY A 829 -19.61 112.56 -4.87
N GLY A 830 -19.14 113.13 -5.98
CA GLY A 830 -19.56 114.44 -6.51
C GLY A 830 -19.51 114.34 -8.04
N ARG A 831 -20.51 114.79 -8.80
CA ARG A 831 -21.10 116.14 -8.76
C ARG A 831 -22.58 116.18 -9.17
N GLY A 832 -23.36 116.88 -8.35
CA GLY A 832 -24.25 117.98 -8.76
C GLY A 832 -25.55 117.65 -9.52
N GLN A 833 -26.65 117.53 -8.78
CA GLN A 833 -27.80 118.46 -8.79
C GLN A 833 -28.80 118.08 -7.70
#